data_AF-B1X2M7-F1
#
_entry.id   AF-B1X2M7-F1
#
_cell.length_a   1.000
_cell.length_b   1.000
_cell.length_c   1.000
_cell.angle_alpha   90.00
_cell.angle_beta   90.00
_cell.angle_gamma   90.00
#
_symmetry.space_group_name_H-M   'P 1'
#
loop_
_entity.id
_entity.type
_entity.pdbx_description
1 polymer ?
#
loop_
_entity_poly.entity_id
_entity_poly.type
_entity_poly.pdbx_seq_one_letter_code
_entity_poly.pdbx_strand_id
1 'polypeptide(L)'
;MNKRFRQSLKISILPLVVCLIRLMGGWQSAELSTMDIFFQLKRRDAPDPRIVIVGWQESDIYHFKRIRPSDKMLAQVVEKLQKAEPAVVGIDFLRDIPEPPGREEFLAIFQKYDQVFASAKVTGSQEDPNFAPLPPPPIQESKIADVSAILDGDGVKRRSFLYAQTDPPIPNLGWAVAREYLADKGILPDNNSKWLRLNGITFDPVHQWHSPYVRVDDRGYQIVPNWRKSQFQEYSFAEVLRQDFKLSQVRRKIVLIGATAPSLKDRVFLPFNSNIEGSPTSLPGVASHAQTASFILSATLNGRPIIKFVQEPWISLVIILWGLIGASMLRFPLIARTLLVSGVSFLLIFSSYGLFLKGWWLPIVPCLVAFLSNCLILSVVQYEKNQKEQLEKISQINAKLETRVEKAKIYQEFAAFCSHIARNLLDDYQFLINFKSLYQKLIKAVLLEMETLIEEQSVYRKLENSLSLVQQVTINEADEKIKMFGAFLSRSLPGMDIDSFDLEGLNVTKSQRTLDQLIPEIVVGNLRQIFYDLYDWDSKTQCYFQLDNWSISLDSKLLLKFLHKMIDEVLDIADNSEASEKVKIFFQSSEKDANKMFEIQITYSYTPQEITALEWTINNYQIKVKTLEEVTIWTIII
;
A
#
# COMPACT_ATOMS: atom_id res chain seq x y z
N MET A 1 -25.23 -9.37 -2.41
CA MET A 1 -24.43 -8.13 -2.30
C MET A 1 -23.38 -8.31 -1.20
N ASN A 2 -22.09 -8.33 -1.56
CA ASN A 2 -21.01 -8.87 -0.71
C ASN A 2 -20.76 -8.04 0.57
N LYS A 3 -20.57 -8.66 1.73
CA LYS A 3 -20.36 -7.98 3.04
C LYS A 3 -19.16 -7.01 3.01
N ARG A 4 -18.14 -7.36 2.21
CA ARG A 4 -16.97 -6.51 1.89
C ARG A 4 -17.34 -5.21 1.16
N PHE A 5 -18.34 -5.25 0.28
CA PHE A 5 -18.84 -4.08 -0.45
C PHE A 5 -19.62 -3.10 0.44
N ARG A 6 -20.39 -3.61 1.43
CA ARG A 6 -21.06 -2.75 2.42
C ARG A 6 -20.08 -2.04 3.37
N GLN A 7 -18.89 -2.60 3.62
CA GLN A 7 -17.84 -1.95 4.42
C GLN A 7 -17.06 -0.89 3.63
N SER A 8 -16.76 -1.12 2.35
CA SER A 8 -16.14 -0.10 1.47
C SER A 8 -17.08 1.08 1.20
N LEU A 9 -18.40 0.87 1.33
CA LEU A 9 -19.44 1.89 1.19
C LEU A 9 -19.75 2.66 2.50
N LYS A 10 -19.12 2.31 3.65
CA LYS A 10 -19.10 3.19 4.83
C LYS A 10 -18.13 4.36 4.55
N ILE A 11 -18.54 5.13 3.55
CA ILE A 11 -18.13 6.47 3.11
C ILE A 11 -16.66 6.74 3.38
N SER A 12 -15.82 6.49 2.38
CA SER A 12 -14.54 7.18 2.32
C SER A 12 -14.81 8.66 2.45
N ILE A 13 -14.37 9.25 3.55
CA ILE A 13 -14.49 10.69 3.86
C ILE A 13 -13.64 11.51 2.87
N LEU A 14 -12.77 10.85 2.11
CA LEU A 14 -11.78 11.45 1.26
C LEU A 14 -12.34 12.32 0.13
N PRO A 15 -13.38 11.94 -0.65
CA PRO A 15 -13.96 12.83 -1.64
C PRO A 15 -14.59 14.07 -0.99
N LEU A 16 -15.13 13.95 0.23
CA LEU A 16 -15.61 15.10 1.01
C LEU A 16 -14.46 16.01 1.43
N VAL A 17 -13.32 15.46 1.86
CA VAL A 17 -12.09 16.22 2.14
C VAL A 17 -11.59 16.92 0.90
N VAL A 18 -11.58 16.26 -0.26
CA VAL A 18 -11.21 16.87 -1.54
C VAL A 18 -12.15 18.03 -1.88
N CYS A 19 -13.46 17.87 -1.68
CA CYS A 19 -14.44 18.96 -1.83
C CYS A 19 -14.18 20.11 -0.83
N LEU A 20 -13.85 19.82 0.43
CA LEU A 20 -13.51 20.86 1.42
C LEU A 20 -12.27 21.65 1.00
N ILE A 21 -11.19 20.97 0.61
CA ILE A 21 -9.98 21.62 0.09
C ILE A 21 -10.31 22.47 -1.14
N ARG A 22 -11.21 21.99 -2.01
CA ARG A 22 -11.71 22.74 -3.16
C ARG A 22 -12.44 24.02 -2.74
N LEU A 23 -13.37 23.95 -1.79
CA LEU A 23 -14.10 25.11 -1.29
C LEU A 23 -13.17 26.13 -0.61
N MET A 24 -12.02 25.69 -0.10
CA MET A 24 -10.98 26.57 0.44
C MET A 24 -10.05 27.16 -0.64
N GLY A 25 -10.15 26.72 -1.90
CA GLY A 25 -9.30 27.17 -3.01
C GLY A 25 -7.98 26.41 -3.16
N GLY A 26 -7.77 25.32 -2.41
CA GLY A 26 -6.51 24.57 -2.42
C GLY A 26 -6.13 23.93 -3.76
N TRP A 27 -7.11 23.71 -4.64
CA TRP A 27 -6.89 23.15 -5.99
C TRP A 27 -6.80 24.20 -7.10
N GLN A 28 -7.05 25.49 -6.80
CA GLN A 28 -7.19 26.54 -7.80
C GLN A 28 -5.95 26.66 -8.71
N SER A 29 -4.75 26.72 -8.12
CA SER A 29 -3.51 26.84 -8.91
C SER A 29 -3.32 25.67 -9.88
N ALA A 30 -3.58 24.44 -9.43
CA ALA A 30 -3.45 23.24 -10.25
C ALA A 30 -4.53 23.17 -11.36
N GLU A 31 -5.76 23.61 -11.06
CA GLU A 31 -6.85 23.72 -12.03
C GLU A 31 -6.53 24.74 -13.13
N LEU A 32 -6.07 25.94 -12.75
CA LEU A 32 -5.68 26.99 -13.70
C LEU A 32 -4.48 26.56 -14.55
N SER A 33 -3.50 25.89 -13.96
CA SER A 33 -2.37 25.30 -14.69
C SER A 33 -2.83 24.24 -15.70
N THR A 34 -3.79 23.40 -15.32
CA THR A 34 -4.39 22.41 -16.23
C THR A 34 -5.13 23.09 -17.37
N MET A 35 -5.81 24.21 -17.11
CA MET A 35 -6.49 24.98 -18.14
C MET A 35 -5.51 25.57 -19.15
N ASP A 36 -4.38 26.06 -18.68
CA ASP A 36 -3.30 26.55 -19.53
C ASP A 36 -2.75 25.45 -20.43
N ILE A 37 -2.45 24.27 -19.86
CA ILE A 37 -2.02 23.10 -20.64
C ILE A 37 -3.05 22.78 -21.73
N PHE A 38 -4.35 22.83 -21.42
CA PHE A 38 -5.40 22.60 -22.40
C PHE A 38 -5.42 23.66 -23.51
N PHE A 39 -5.16 24.93 -23.19
CA PHE A 39 -4.98 25.98 -24.19
C PHE A 39 -3.71 25.78 -25.04
N GLN A 40 -2.62 25.28 -24.44
CA GLN A 40 -1.38 24.98 -25.15
C GLN A 40 -1.52 23.77 -26.07
N LEU A 41 -2.29 22.75 -25.69
CA LEU A 41 -2.54 21.56 -26.51
C LEU A 41 -3.45 21.84 -27.73
N LYS A 42 -4.19 22.97 -27.73
CA LYS A 42 -4.97 23.38 -28.90
C LYS A 42 -4.08 23.52 -30.13
N ARG A 43 -4.61 23.07 -31.27
CA ARG A 43 -4.03 23.32 -32.58
C ARG A 43 -3.93 24.83 -32.80
N ARG A 44 -2.86 25.28 -33.48
CA ARG A 44 -2.71 26.69 -33.86
C ARG A 44 -3.88 27.11 -34.77
N ASP A 45 -4.48 28.25 -34.43
CA ASP A 45 -5.55 28.86 -35.19
C ASP A 45 -4.97 29.70 -36.34
N ALA A 46 -5.73 29.87 -37.43
CA ALA A 46 -5.42 30.89 -38.42
C ALA A 46 -5.54 32.31 -37.80
N PRO A 47 -4.75 33.29 -38.26
CA PRO A 47 -4.93 34.69 -37.88
C PRO A 47 -6.36 35.17 -38.15
N ASP A 48 -6.89 36.07 -37.32
CA ASP A 48 -8.20 36.67 -37.58
C ASP A 48 -8.08 37.73 -38.69
N PRO A 49 -8.66 37.53 -39.88
CA PRO A 49 -8.46 38.45 -41.00
C PRO A 49 -9.17 39.80 -40.81
N ARG A 50 -10.02 39.93 -39.79
CA ARG A 50 -10.81 41.14 -39.48
C ARG A 50 -10.06 42.15 -38.64
N ILE A 51 -8.90 41.78 -38.07
CA ILE A 51 -8.14 42.60 -37.12
C ILE A 51 -6.72 42.79 -37.62
N VAL A 52 -6.23 44.02 -37.54
CA VAL A 52 -4.85 44.40 -37.84
C VAL A 52 -4.29 45.21 -36.69
N ILE A 53 -3.02 45.01 -36.38
CA ILE A 53 -2.28 45.79 -35.39
C ILE A 53 -1.35 46.75 -36.13
N VAL A 54 -1.33 48.01 -35.70
CA VAL A 54 -0.30 48.98 -36.06
C VAL A 54 0.57 49.20 -34.83
N GLY A 55 1.72 48.54 -34.84
CA GLY A 55 2.62 48.46 -33.70
C GLY A 55 3.67 49.56 -33.71
N TRP A 56 3.89 50.22 -32.58
CA TRP A 56 5.10 51.00 -32.35
C TRP A 56 6.22 50.04 -31.98
N GLN A 57 7.06 49.76 -32.97
CA GLN A 57 8.09 48.73 -32.91
C GLN A 57 9.45 49.27 -32.48
N GLU A 58 10.40 48.38 -32.19
CA GLU A 58 11.77 48.76 -31.87
C GLU A 58 12.43 49.53 -33.03
N SER A 59 12.13 49.15 -34.28
CA SER A 59 12.55 49.87 -35.47
C SER A 59 12.02 51.30 -35.53
N ASP A 60 10.78 51.54 -35.08
CA ASP A 60 10.19 52.88 -35.02
C ASP A 60 10.88 53.73 -33.94
N ILE A 61 11.17 53.14 -32.77
CA ILE A 61 11.90 53.83 -31.69
C ILE A 61 13.25 54.34 -32.18
N TYR A 62 14.01 53.49 -32.87
CA TYR A 62 15.31 53.86 -33.42
C TYR A 62 15.19 54.85 -34.59
N HIS A 63 14.22 54.65 -35.49
CA HIS A 63 14.06 55.50 -36.66
C HIS A 63 13.64 56.92 -36.29
N PHE A 64 12.65 57.07 -35.40
CA PHE A 64 12.13 58.36 -34.96
C PHE A 64 12.89 58.94 -33.75
N LYS A 65 13.82 58.18 -33.17
CA LYS A 65 14.60 58.54 -31.97
C LYS A 65 13.71 58.96 -30.79
N ARG A 66 12.59 58.26 -30.60
CA ARG A 66 11.60 58.53 -29.55
C ARG A 66 11.12 57.23 -28.92
N ILE A 67 10.99 57.23 -27.61
CA ILE A 67 10.48 56.06 -26.88
C ILE A 67 8.97 55.88 -27.14
N ARG A 68 8.21 56.98 -27.19
CA ARG A 68 6.77 57.00 -27.49
C ARG A 68 6.47 57.83 -28.74
N PRO A 69 5.46 57.46 -29.55
CA PRO A 69 5.05 58.26 -30.68
C PRO A 69 4.48 59.60 -30.22
N SER A 70 4.73 60.68 -30.97
CA SER A 70 4.12 61.97 -30.66
C SER A 70 2.64 61.98 -30.98
N ASP A 71 1.91 62.94 -30.42
CA ASP A 71 0.48 63.14 -30.71
C ASP A 71 0.26 63.43 -32.21
N LYS A 72 1.14 64.22 -32.84
CA LYS A 72 1.18 64.41 -34.29
C LYS A 72 1.33 63.10 -35.07
N MET A 73 2.19 62.20 -34.62
CA MET A 73 2.44 60.92 -35.32
C MET A 73 1.22 60.00 -35.22
N LEU A 74 0.64 59.87 -34.02
CA LEU A 74 -0.62 59.15 -33.86
C LEU A 74 -1.68 59.75 -34.78
N ALA A 75 -1.76 61.08 -34.83
CA ALA A 75 -2.75 61.74 -35.65
C ALA A 75 -2.57 61.44 -37.15
N GLN A 76 -1.34 61.51 -37.64
CA GLN A 76 -0.99 61.20 -39.02
C GLN A 76 -1.23 59.73 -39.38
N VAL A 77 -0.94 58.80 -38.46
CA VAL A 77 -1.21 57.37 -38.65
C VAL A 77 -2.71 57.14 -38.81
N VAL A 78 -3.54 57.69 -37.90
CA VAL A 78 -4.99 57.55 -37.99
C VAL A 78 -5.52 58.17 -39.29
N GLU A 79 -5.10 59.40 -39.63
CA GLU A 79 -5.52 60.05 -40.89
C GLU A 79 -5.14 59.23 -42.14
N LYS A 80 -3.97 58.57 -42.15
CA LYS A 80 -3.57 57.69 -43.25
C LYS A 80 -4.37 56.40 -43.30
N LEU A 81 -4.66 55.80 -42.15
CA LEU A 81 -5.49 54.61 -42.06
C LEU A 81 -6.92 54.90 -42.50
N GLN A 82 -7.47 56.06 -42.14
CA GLN A 82 -8.84 56.45 -42.48
C GLN A 82 -9.08 56.55 -43.99
N LYS A 83 -8.05 56.86 -44.80
CA LYS A 83 -8.13 56.78 -46.27
C LYS A 83 -8.45 55.39 -46.81
N ALA A 84 -8.18 54.34 -46.03
CA ALA A 84 -8.50 52.96 -46.37
C ALA A 84 -9.88 52.51 -45.87
N GLU A 85 -10.66 53.38 -45.19
CA GLU A 85 -11.98 53.08 -44.62
C GLU A 85 -11.94 51.87 -43.66
N PRO A 86 -11.19 51.92 -42.54
CA PRO A 86 -11.27 50.89 -41.50
C PRO A 86 -12.68 50.90 -40.90
N ALA A 87 -13.11 49.75 -40.37
CA ALA A 87 -14.39 49.67 -39.68
C ALA A 87 -14.34 50.44 -38.35
N VAL A 88 -13.24 50.30 -37.62
CA VAL A 88 -13.03 50.97 -36.33
C VAL A 88 -11.54 51.00 -36.01
N VAL A 89 -11.10 52.05 -35.33
CA VAL A 89 -9.72 52.23 -34.87
C VAL A 89 -9.72 52.35 -33.34
N GLY A 90 -8.91 51.53 -32.67
CA GLY A 90 -8.67 51.63 -31.24
C GLY A 90 -7.22 52.00 -30.96
N ILE A 91 -6.99 53.02 -30.13
CA ILE A 91 -5.65 53.50 -29.78
C ILE A 91 -5.33 53.06 -28.35
N ASP A 92 -4.38 52.15 -28.22
CA ASP A 92 -3.81 51.63 -26.96
C ASP A 92 -2.52 52.39 -26.60
N PHE A 93 -2.70 53.70 -26.44
CA PHE A 93 -1.67 54.61 -25.96
C PHE A 93 -2.31 55.58 -24.97
N LEU A 94 -1.94 55.44 -23.70
CA LEU A 94 -2.38 56.38 -22.67
C LEU A 94 -1.85 57.79 -23.00
N ARG A 95 -2.78 58.76 -23.00
CA ARG A 95 -2.57 60.15 -23.42
C ARG A 95 -3.20 61.14 -22.44
N ASP A 96 -3.18 60.76 -21.17
CA ASP A 96 -3.42 61.65 -20.01
C ASP A 96 -2.47 62.86 -20.08
N ILE A 97 -1.19 62.58 -20.30
CA ILE A 97 -0.16 63.59 -20.54
C ILE A 97 0.08 63.73 -22.05
N PRO A 98 0.03 64.96 -22.60
CA PRO A 98 0.35 65.20 -24.01
C PRO A 98 1.78 64.78 -24.40
N GLU A 99 1.94 64.26 -25.61
CA GLU A 99 3.24 63.89 -26.18
C GLU A 99 3.58 64.81 -27.37
N PRO A 100 4.14 66.02 -27.13
CA PRO A 100 4.31 67.02 -28.18
C PRO A 100 5.27 66.56 -29.29
N PRO A 101 5.14 67.11 -30.52
CA PRO A 101 4.12 68.06 -30.95
C PRO A 101 2.81 67.35 -31.36
N GLY A 102 1.74 68.14 -31.49
CA GLY A 102 0.53 67.76 -32.23
C GLY A 102 -0.72 67.42 -31.41
N ARG A 103 -0.87 68.01 -30.22
CA ARG A 103 -1.99 67.70 -29.31
C ARG A 103 -3.35 68.02 -29.94
N GLU A 104 -3.47 69.19 -30.56
CA GLU A 104 -4.73 69.62 -31.20
C GLU A 104 -5.09 68.71 -32.37
N GLU A 105 -4.11 68.31 -33.20
CA GLU A 105 -4.32 67.36 -34.30
C GLU A 105 -4.77 65.98 -33.79
N PHE A 106 -4.24 65.54 -32.65
CA PHE A 106 -4.66 64.29 -32.02
C PHE A 106 -6.09 64.38 -31.47
N LEU A 107 -6.44 65.46 -30.77
CA LEU A 107 -7.80 65.65 -30.24
C LEU A 107 -8.84 65.81 -31.37
N ALA A 108 -8.47 66.48 -32.47
CA ALA A 108 -9.34 66.69 -33.62
C ALA A 108 -9.80 65.38 -34.28
N ILE A 109 -9.03 64.30 -34.18
CA ILE A 109 -9.41 62.99 -34.74
C ILE A 109 -10.67 62.43 -34.12
N PHE A 110 -10.84 62.58 -32.80
CA PHE A 110 -12.00 62.07 -32.09
C PHE A 110 -13.26 62.91 -32.35
N GLN A 111 -13.09 64.16 -32.80
CA GLN A 111 -14.18 65.01 -33.28
C GLN A 111 -14.53 64.70 -34.74
N LYS A 112 -13.54 64.31 -35.55
CA LYS A 112 -13.68 64.08 -36.99
C LYS A 112 -14.19 62.68 -37.33
N TYR A 113 -13.81 61.67 -36.54
CA TYR A 113 -14.08 60.28 -36.84
C TYR A 113 -14.79 59.60 -35.67
N ASP A 114 -16.00 59.11 -35.92
CA ASP A 114 -16.82 58.51 -34.87
C ASP A 114 -16.33 57.13 -34.43
N GLN A 115 -15.67 56.42 -35.32
CA GLN A 115 -15.18 55.06 -35.13
C GLN A 115 -13.75 54.99 -34.56
N VAL A 116 -13.31 56.01 -33.82
CA VAL A 116 -11.97 56.06 -33.20
C VAL A 116 -12.09 56.15 -31.68
N PHE A 117 -11.43 55.21 -30.99
CA PHE A 117 -11.41 55.14 -29.52
C PHE A 117 -10.02 55.45 -28.95
N ALA A 118 -9.99 56.22 -27.86
CA ALA A 118 -8.79 56.41 -27.05
C ALA A 118 -8.79 55.50 -25.82
N SER A 119 -7.61 55.04 -25.43
CA SER A 119 -7.41 54.29 -24.20
C SER A 119 -7.42 55.16 -22.94
N ALA A 120 -8.03 54.64 -21.87
CA ALA A 120 -7.85 55.07 -20.49
C ALA A 120 -7.57 53.85 -19.60
N LYS A 121 -6.96 54.03 -18.44
CA LYS A 121 -6.78 52.96 -17.45
C LYS A 121 -7.57 53.32 -16.19
N VAL A 122 -8.82 52.87 -16.12
CA VAL A 122 -9.77 53.38 -15.10
C VAL A 122 -10.19 52.32 -14.08
N THR A 123 -9.88 51.05 -14.32
CA THR A 123 -10.14 49.95 -13.37
C THR A 123 -8.89 49.10 -13.13
N GLY A 124 -8.78 48.42 -12.00
CA GLY A 124 -7.65 47.54 -11.69
C GLY A 124 -8.07 46.42 -10.76
N SER A 125 -7.18 45.46 -10.54
CA SER A 125 -7.36 44.46 -9.49
C SER A 125 -7.20 45.15 -8.14
N GLN A 126 -8.11 44.92 -7.18
CA GLN A 126 -7.92 45.42 -5.81
C GLN A 126 -6.70 44.82 -5.11
N GLU A 127 -6.25 43.65 -5.57
CA GLU A 127 -5.06 42.97 -5.04
C GLU A 127 -3.75 43.53 -5.61
N ASP A 128 -3.81 44.45 -6.59
CA ASP A 128 -2.63 45.10 -7.14
C ASP A 128 -2.30 46.36 -6.33
N PRO A 129 -1.30 46.32 -5.42
CA PRO A 129 -0.91 47.49 -4.63
C PRO A 129 -0.31 48.61 -5.48
N ASN A 130 0.02 48.34 -6.75
CA ASN A 130 0.61 49.30 -7.68
C ASN A 130 -0.41 49.84 -8.68
N PHE A 131 -1.71 49.57 -8.49
CA PHE A 131 -2.73 50.13 -9.37
C PHE A 131 -2.84 51.65 -9.20
N ALA A 132 -2.63 52.37 -10.30
CA ALA A 132 -2.91 53.79 -10.42
C ALA A 132 -3.83 54.03 -11.62
N PRO A 133 -5.00 54.69 -11.43
CA PRO A 133 -5.85 55.06 -12.55
C PRO A 133 -5.19 56.17 -13.38
N LEU A 134 -5.28 56.06 -14.70
CA LEU A 134 -4.76 57.03 -15.66
C LEU A 134 -5.94 57.53 -16.51
N PRO A 135 -6.29 58.83 -16.42
CA PRO A 135 -7.45 59.37 -17.10
C PRO A 135 -7.27 59.38 -18.63
N PRO A 136 -8.35 59.45 -19.40
CA PRO A 136 -8.27 59.65 -20.85
C PRO A 136 -7.78 61.07 -21.22
N PRO A 137 -7.39 61.31 -22.48
CA PRO A 137 -7.30 62.67 -23.02
C PRO A 137 -8.67 63.39 -22.94
N PRO A 138 -8.72 64.74 -23.01
CA PRO A 138 -9.95 65.53 -22.92
C PRO A 138 -10.81 65.38 -24.19
N ILE A 139 -11.48 64.25 -24.31
CA ILE A 139 -12.37 63.87 -25.42
C ILE A 139 -13.74 63.44 -24.89
N GLN A 140 -14.70 63.22 -25.80
CA GLN A 140 -16.04 62.75 -25.43
C GLN A 140 -15.99 61.35 -24.78
N GLU A 141 -16.75 61.15 -23.70
CA GLU A 141 -16.82 59.87 -22.96
C GLU A 141 -17.17 58.67 -23.83
N SER A 142 -18.00 58.85 -24.85
CA SER A 142 -18.39 57.78 -25.79
C SER A 142 -17.23 57.25 -26.64
N LYS A 143 -16.11 57.99 -26.74
CA LYS A 143 -14.88 57.61 -27.46
C LYS A 143 -13.80 57.03 -26.55
N ILE A 144 -14.09 56.86 -25.27
CA ILE A 144 -13.12 56.37 -24.29
C ILE A 144 -13.34 54.86 -24.11
N ALA A 145 -12.23 54.12 -24.11
CA ALA A 145 -12.22 52.69 -23.84
C ALA A 145 -11.15 52.34 -22.79
N ASP A 146 -11.50 51.44 -21.88
CA ASP A 146 -10.62 50.99 -20.82
C ASP A 146 -9.61 49.96 -21.35
N VAL A 147 -8.33 50.10 -20.99
CA VAL A 147 -7.26 49.15 -21.37
C VAL A 147 -6.78 48.31 -20.20
N SER A 148 -7.51 48.32 -19.09
CA SER A 148 -7.09 47.59 -17.92
C SER A 148 -7.06 46.08 -18.16
N ALA A 149 -6.02 45.46 -17.62
CA ALA A 149 -5.82 44.03 -17.63
C ALA A 149 -6.02 43.49 -16.23
N ILE A 150 -6.63 42.30 -16.14
CA ILE A 150 -6.70 41.52 -14.91
C ILE A 150 -5.79 40.32 -15.06
N LEU A 151 -4.88 40.16 -14.10
CA LEU A 151 -3.97 39.02 -14.00
C LEU A 151 -4.47 38.13 -12.86
N ASP A 152 -4.40 36.82 -13.06
CA ASP A 152 -4.57 35.90 -11.93
C ASP A 152 -3.29 35.90 -11.06
N GLY A 153 -3.35 35.30 -9.86
CA GLY A 153 -2.27 35.38 -8.87
C GLY A 153 -0.89 34.84 -9.32
N ASP A 154 -0.83 34.15 -10.46
CA ASP A 154 0.41 33.68 -11.10
C ASP A 154 0.88 34.58 -12.27
N GLY A 155 0.25 35.73 -12.47
CA GLY A 155 0.59 36.70 -13.52
C GLY A 155 0.05 36.38 -14.91
N VAL A 156 -0.74 35.31 -15.07
CA VAL A 156 -1.34 34.95 -16.37
C VAL A 156 -2.71 35.61 -16.53
N LYS A 157 -2.93 36.23 -17.68
CA LYS A 157 -4.20 36.85 -18.07
C LYS A 157 -5.14 35.79 -18.67
N ARG A 158 -5.92 35.11 -17.82
CA ARG A 158 -6.98 34.16 -18.24
C ARG A 158 -8.33 34.85 -18.48
N ARG A 159 -8.53 36.00 -17.84
CA ARG A 159 -9.77 36.77 -17.86
C ARG A 159 -9.60 38.08 -18.64
N SER A 160 -10.70 38.62 -19.14
CA SER A 160 -10.75 39.94 -19.78
C SER A 160 -11.97 40.70 -19.32
N PHE A 161 -11.83 42.00 -19.09
CA PHE A 161 -12.97 42.90 -18.93
C PHE A 161 -13.69 43.09 -20.27
N LEU A 162 -15.01 43.17 -20.19
CA LEU A 162 -15.91 43.79 -21.18
C LEU A 162 -16.26 45.21 -20.75
N TYR A 163 -16.52 45.40 -19.45
CA TYR A 163 -16.74 46.70 -18.84
C TYR A 163 -15.93 46.84 -17.55
N ALA A 164 -15.31 48.00 -17.43
CA ALA A 164 -14.62 48.46 -16.24
C ALA A 164 -15.62 48.75 -15.10
N GLN A 165 -15.17 48.71 -13.84
CA GLN A 165 -16.02 49.04 -12.69
C GLN A 165 -16.00 50.55 -12.46
N THR A 166 -16.62 51.29 -13.36
CA THR A 166 -16.77 52.75 -13.30
C THR A 166 -18.24 53.14 -13.36
N ASP A 167 -18.55 54.35 -12.89
CA ASP A 167 -19.87 54.97 -13.06
C ASP A 167 -19.69 56.29 -13.82
N PRO A 168 -20.11 56.38 -15.11
CA PRO A 168 -20.73 55.33 -15.92
C PRO A 168 -19.74 54.21 -16.34
N PRO A 169 -20.24 53.02 -16.73
CA PRO A 169 -19.38 51.88 -17.11
C PRO A 169 -18.66 52.11 -18.44
N ILE A 170 -17.33 52.11 -18.41
CA ILE A 170 -16.49 52.28 -19.60
C ILE A 170 -16.21 50.90 -20.23
N PRO A 171 -16.43 50.72 -21.55
CA PRO A 171 -16.15 49.45 -22.21
C PRO A 171 -14.64 49.22 -22.32
N ASN A 172 -14.20 47.96 -22.18
CA ASN A 172 -12.81 47.60 -22.48
C ASN A 172 -12.53 47.78 -23.99
N LEU A 173 -11.32 48.19 -24.35
CA LEU A 173 -10.91 48.45 -25.74
C LEU A 173 -11.25 47.31 -26.69
N GLY A 174 -11.00 46.06 -26.28
CA GLY A 174 -11.33 44.88 -27.10
C GLY A 174 -12.83 44.71 -27.35
N TRP A 175 -13.67 45.07 -26.37
CA TRP A 175 -15.12 45.08 -26.52
C TRP A 175 -15.60 46.29 -27.33
N ALA A 176 -15.10 47.49 -27.05
CA ALA A 176 -15.49 48.73 -27.74
C ALA A 176 -15.36 48.59 -29.25
N VAL A 177 -14.19 48.13 -29.74
CA VAL A 177 -13.97 47.92 -31.17
C VAL A 177 -14.80 46.77 -31.75
N ALA A 178 -14.99 45.68 -31.00
CA ALA A 178 -15.82 44.57 -31.46
C ALA A 178 -17.30 44.97 -31.58
N ARG A 179 -17.79 45.79 -30.64
CA ARG A 179 -19.16 46.31 -30.63
C ARG A 179 -19.44 47.17 -31.85
N GLU A 180 -18.57 48.13 -32.17
CA GLU A 180 -18.75 48.98 -33.37
C GLU A 180 -18.69 48.15 -34.66
N TYR A 181 -17.74 47.22 -34.77
CA TYR A 181 -17.63 46.33 -35.92
C TYR A 181 -18.88 45.45 -36.13
N LEU A 182 -19.52 45.03 -35.04
CA LEU A 182 -20.76 44.24 -35.07
C LEU A 182 -21.98 45.12 -35.37
N ALA A 183 -22.00 46.36 -34.87
CA ALA A 183 -23.06 47.33 -35.15
C ALA A 183 -23.15 47.64 -36.65
N ASP A 184 -22.01 47.76 -37.34
CA ASP A 184 -21.93 47.88 -38.82
C ASP A 184 -22.57 46.70 -39.57
N LYS A 185 -22.71 45.55 -38.90
CA LYS A 185 -23.36 44.34 -39.43
C LYS A 185 -24.80 44.18 -38.96
N GLY A 186 -25.36 45.19 -38.27
CA GLY A 186 -26.71 45.16 -37.71
C GLY A 186 -26.85 44.28 -36.45
N ILE A 187 -25.73 43.91 -35.81
CA ILE A 187 -25.73 43.10 -34.59
C ILE A 187 -25.51 44.02 -33.38
N LEU A 188 -26.57 44.24 -32.61
CA LEU A 188 -26.55 45.07 -31.41
C LEU A 188 -26.74 44.22 -30.14
N PRO A 189 -26.29 44.68 -28.97
CA PRO A 189 -26.61 44.06 -27.68
C PRO A 189 -28.12 43.96 -27.44
N ASP A 190 -28.57 42.81 -26.94
CA ASP A 190 -29.96 42.62 -26.50
C ASP A 190 -30.20 43.32 -25.16
N ASN A 191 -30.94 44.43 -25.17
CA ASN A 191 -31.26 45.22 -23.98
C ASN A 191 -32.15 44.50 -22.96
N ASN A 192 -32.83 43.41 -23.36
CA ASN A 192 -33.71 42.65 -22.47
C ASN A 192 -32.98 41.51 -21.75
N SER A 193 -31.71 41.26 -22.10
CA SER A 193 -30.92 40.21 -21.48
C SER A 193 -30.19 40.74 -20.24
N LYS A 194 -30.19 39.94 -19.16
CA LYS A 194 -29.42 40.25 -17.94
C LYS A 194 -27.93 40.42 -18.22
N TRP A 195 -27.41 39.61 -19.14
CA TRP A 195 -26.01 39.58 -19.54
C TRP A 195 -25.87 39.96 -21.01
N LEU A 196 -24.68 40.41 -21.42
CA LEU A 196 -24.39 40.75 -22.80
C LEU A 196 -24.73 39.56 -23.70
N ARG A 197 -25.69 39.78 -24.59
CA ARG A 197 -26.13 38.80 -25.57
C ARG A 197 -26.04 39.41 -26.97
N LEU A 198 -25.35 38.71 -27.85
CA LEU A 198 -25.09 39.13 -29.23
C LEU A 198 -25.45 37.99 -30.17
N ASN A 199 -26.32 38.25 -31.14
CA ASN A 199 -26.73 37.27 -32.16
C ASN A 199 -27.14 35.91 -31.54
N GLY A 200 -27.90 35.95 -30.44
CA GLY A 200 -28.35 34.76 -29.71
C GLY A 200 -27.34 34.14 -28.72
N ILE A 201 -26.08 34.57 -28.73
CA ILE A 201 -24.99 34.07 -27.88
C ILE A 201 -24.84 34.93 -26.62
N THR A 202 -24.85 34.31 -25.43
CA THR A 202 -24.68 35.00 -24.14
C THR A 202 -23.26 34.90 -23.63
N PHE A 203 -22.68 36.02 -23.21
CA PHE A 203 -21.35 36.12 -22.60
C PHE A 203 -21.48 36.19 -21.08
N ASP A 204 -21.64 35.04 -20.41
CA ASP A 204 -21.84 35.01 -18.97
C ASP A 204 -20.61 35.55 -18.20
N PRO A 205 -20.80 36.42 -17.20
CA PRO A 205 -19.69 36.96 -16.44
C PRO A 205 -19.00 35.90 -15.57
N VAL A 206 -17.73 36.11 -15.26
CA VAL A 206 -17.02 35.32 -14.26
C VAL A 206 -17.63 35.60 -12.89
N HIS A 207 -17.84 34.54 -12.11
CA HIS A 207 -18.24 34.64 -10.71
C HIS A 207 -17.13 34.09 -9.80
N GLN A 208 -17.03 34.62 -8.60
CA GLN A 208 -16.04 34.24 -7.58
C GLN A 208 -15.97 32.73 -7.24
N TRP A 209 -17.01 31.95 -7.57
CA TRP A 209 -17.09 30.49 -7.31
C TRP A 209 -17.19 29.63 -8.59
N HIS A 210 -16.84 30.17 -9.76
CA HIS A 210 -16.79 29.38 -10.99
C HIS A 210 -15.72 28.29 -10.95
N SER A 211 -15.96 27.14 -11.60
CA SER A 211 -15.22 25.88 -11.38
C SER A 211 -13.71 25.96 -11.06
N PRO A 212 -12.83 26.64 -11.81
CA PRO A 212 -11.40 26.74 -11.47
C PRO A 212 -11.06 27.86 -10.47
N TYR A 213 -11.99 28.77 -10.19
CA TYR A 213 -11.84 29.96 -9.38
C TYR A 213 -12.55 29.85 -8.03
N VAL A 214 -11.89 30.31 -6.97
CA VAL A 214 -12.43 30.35 -5.61
C VAL A 214 -12.06 31.69 -4.97
N ARG A 215 -13.08 32.50 -4.66
CA ARG A 215 -12.93 33.83 -4.02
C ARG A 215 -12.08 34.81 -4.83
N VAL A 216 -12.14 34.74 -6.16
CA VAL A 216 -11.48 35.73 -7.02
C VAL A 216 -12.28 37.02 -7.12
N ASP A 217 -11.60 38.13 -7.37
CA ASP A 217 -12.25 39.41 -7.67
C ASP A 217 -13.08 39.30 -8.96
N ASP A 218 -14.40 39.28 -8.83
CA ASP A 218 -15.38 39.17 -9.91
C ASP A 218 -16.08 40.50 -10.22
N ARG A 219 -15.52 41.63 -9.74
CA ARG A 219 -16.03 42.97 -10.01
C ARG A 219 -15.81 43.42 -11.45
N GLY A 220 -16.67 44.33 -11.91
CA GLY A 220 -16.75 44.69 -13.32
C GLY A 220 -17.32 43.54 -14.16
N TYR A 221 -17.51 43.76 -15.46
CA TYR A 221 -17.99 42.71 -16.33
C TYR A 221 -16.79 41.94 -16.89
N GLN A 222 -16.43 40.82 -16.28
CA GLN A 222 -15.32 39.96 -16.70
C GLN A 222 -15.80 38.71 -17.43
N ILE A 223 -15.04 38.22 -18.41
CA ILE A 223 -15.27 36.95 -19.10
C ILE A 223 -13.96 36.12 -19.16
N VAL A 224 -14.08 34.83 -19.48
CA VAL A 224 -12.94 33.97 -19.84
C VAL A 224 -12.97 33.74 -21.36
N PRO A 225 -12.14 34.46 -22.14
CA PRO A 225 -12.08 34.26 -23.58
C PRO A 225 -11.58 32.87 -23.93
N ASN A 226 -12.19 32.26 -24.95
CA ASN A 226 -11.60 31.10 -25.62
C ASN A 226 -10.47 31.58 -26.54
N TRP A 227 -9.32 31.88 -25.94
CA TRP A 227 -8.15 32.48 -26.58
C TRP A 227 -7.77 31.85 -27.92
N ARG A 228 -7.40 32.68 -28.91
CA ARG A 228 -6.96 32.25 -30.24
C ARG A 228 -5.45 32.05 -30.24
N LYS A 229 -5.01 30.81 -30.50
CA LYS A 229 -3.58 30.48 -30.58
C LYS A 229 -3.02 30.88 -31.94
N SER A 230 -2.91 32.19 -32.18
CA SER A 230 -2.43 32.79 -33.42
C SER A 230 -1.85 34.19 -33.19
N GLN A 231 -1.11 34.69 -34.18
CA GLN A 231 -0.63 36.07 -34.24
C GLN A 231 -1.51 36.88 -35.20
N PHE A 232 -1.63 38.19 -34.97
CA PHE A 232 -2.35 39.09 -35.86
C PHE A 232 -1.42 39.65 -36.93
N GLN A 233 -1.98 40.10 -38.05
CA GLN A 233 -1.23 40.89 -39.01
C GLN A 233 -0.81 42.20 -38.34
N GLU A 234 0.48 42.54 -38.43
CA GLU A 234 1.06 43.73 -37.84
C GLU A 234 1.76 44.59 -38.90
N TYR A 235 1.67 45.92 -38.76
CA TYR A 235 2.45 46.92 -39.50
C TYR A 235 3.11 47.88 -38.51
N SER A 236 4.31 48.34 -38.81
CA SER A 236 4.99 49.40 -38.05
C SER A 236 4.36 50.78 -38.30
N PHE A 237 4.63 51.73 -37.41
CA PHE A 237 4.23 53.12 -37.63
C PHE A 237 4.90 53.70 -38.88
N ALA A 238 6.17 53.40 -39.09
CA ALA A 238 6.91 53.85 -40.28
C ALA A 238 6.27 53.38 -41.59
N GLU A 239 5.85 52.10 -41.68
CA GLU A 239 5.16 51.57 -42.87
C GLU A 239 3.85 52.30 -43.13
N VAL A 240 3.02 52.52 -42.10
CA VAL A 240 1.76 53.26 -42.26
C VAL A 240 2.01 54.71 -42.65
N LEU A 241 3.01 55.36 -42.04
CA LEU A 241 3.42 56.72 -42.36
C LEU A 241 4.07 56.85 -43.74
N ARG A 242 4.58 55.79 -44.35
CA ARG A 242 5.00 55.79 -45.75
C ARG A 242 3.91 55.32 -46.73
N GLN A 243 2.79 54.84 -46.21
CA GLN A 243 1.72 54.17 -46.97
C GLN A 243 2.20 52.87 -47.64
N ASP A 244 3.13 52.18 -47.00
CA ASP A 244 3.69 50.90 -47.44
C ASP A 244 2.76 49.71 -47.08
N PHE A 245 1.47 49.84 -47.40
CA PHE A 245 0.47 48.77 -47.21
C PHE A 245 -0.61 48.83 -48.28
N LYS A 246 -1.24 47.69 -48.56
CA LYS A 246 -2.37 47.62 -49.49
C LYS A 246 -3.64 48.05 -48.78
N LEU A 247 -4.47 48.89 -49.42
CA LEU A 247 -5.76 49.34 -48.84
C LEU A 247 -6.64 48.16 -48.40
N SER A 248 -6.64 47.05 -49.15
CA SER A 248 -7.39 45.82 -48.82
C SER A 248 -6.97 45.18 -47.49
N GLN A 249 -5.77 45.49 -46.99
CA GLN A 249 -5.28 44.97 -45.72
C GLN A 249 -5.91 45.69 -44.53
N VAL A 250 -6.43 46.91 -44.69
CA VAL A 250 -7.02 47.75 -43.62
C VAL A 250 -8.52 47.98 -43.80
N ARG A 251 -9.00 48.00 -45.05
CA ARG A 251 -10.39 48.32 -45.39
C ARG A 251 -11.40 47.41 -44.69
N ARG A 252 -12.39 48.03 -44.03
CA ARG A 252 -13.47 47.38 -43.26
C ARG A 252 -12.95 46.40 -42.19
N LYS A 253 -11.80 46.71 -41.59
CA LYS A 253 -11.22 45.94 -40.49
C LYS A 253 -11.12 46.77 -39.22
N ILE A 254 -11.01 46.06 -38.11
CA ILE A 254 -10.60 46.63 -36.84
C ILE A 254 -9.09 46.90 -36.92
N VAL A 255 -8.69 48.13 -36.62
CA VAL A 255 -7.28 48.50 -36.51
C VAL A 255 -6.98 48.87 -35.07
N LEU A 256 -6.03 48.18 -34.44
CA LEU A 256 -5.56 48.50 -33.11
C LEU A 256 -4.16 49.08 -33.18
N ILE A 257 -3.97 50.28 -32.62
CA ILE A 257 -2.72 51.02 -32.66
C ILE A 257 -2.12 50.98 -31.26
N GLY A 258 -0.91 50.45 -31.08
CA GLY A 258 -0.34 50.31 -29.73
C GLY A 258 1.14 49.97 -29.70
N ALA A 259 1.70 49.85 -28.50
CA ALA A 259 3.10 49.47 -28.32
C ALA A 259 3.33 47.98 -28.60
N THR A 260 4.33 47.65 -29.42
CA THR A 260 4.76 46.25 -29.66
C THR A 260 6.26 46.03 -29.47
N ALA A 261 7.04 47.12 -29.34
CA ALA A 261 8.46 47.09 -29.01
C ALA A 261 8.72 46.36 -27.67
N PRO A 262 9.59 45.33 -27.65
CA PRO A 262 9.93 44.60 -26.42
C PRO A 262 10.51 45.48 -25.31
N SER A 263 11.21 46.57 -25.65
CA SER A 263 11.83 47.50 -24.70
C SER A 263 10.82 48.29 -23.84
N LEU A 264 9.57 48.44 -24.31
CA LEU A 264 8.52 49.19 -23.62
C LEU A 264 7.85 48.41 -22.48
N LYS A 265 8.11 47.11 -22.37
CA LYS A 265 7.63 46.21 -21.30
C LYS A 265 6.10 46.13 -21.11
N ASP A 266 5.31 46.63 -22.06
CA ASP A 266 3.86 46.41 -22.08
C ASP A 266 3.54 45.03 -22.67
N ARG A 267 3.70 44.00 -21.83
CA ARG A 267 3.53 42.60 -22.24
C ARG A 267 2.73 41.80 -21.23
N VAL A 268 1.87 40.93 -21.74
CA VAL A 268 1.01 40.05 -20.95
C VAL A 268 1.22 38.58 -21.32
N PHE A 269 1.09 37.70 -20.33
CA PHE A 269 1.09 36.25 -20.55
C PHE A 269 -0.34 35.76 -20.72
N LEU A 270 -0.61 35.04 -21.81
CA LEU A 270 -1.87 34.35 -22.05
C LEU A 270 -1.71 32.83 -21.79
N PRO A 271 -2.81 32.10 -21.54
CA PRO A 271 -2.77 30.67 -21.17
C PRO A 271 -2.07 29.75 -22.16
N PHE A 272 -2.09 30.10 -23.45
CA PHE A 272 -1.45 29.31 -24.51
C PHE A 272 0.04 29.64 -24.73
N ASN A 273 0.58 30.60 -23.98
CA ASN A 273 1.93 31.15 -24.11
C ASN A 273 2.85 30.85 -22.91
N SER A 274 2.30 30.31 -21.82
CA SER A 274 3.10 29.50 -20.89
C SER A 274 3.59 28.28 -21.68
N ASN A 275 4.91 28.07 -21.75
CA ASN A 275 5.47 26.95 -22.50
C ASN A 275 5.80 25.80 -21.53
N ILE A 276 5.50 24.57 -21.94
CA ILE A 276 6.02 23.35 -21.30
C ILE A 276 7.50 23.13 -21.69
N GLU A 277 7.91 23.60 -22.88
CA GLU A 277 9.29 23.51 -23.39
C GLU A 277 9.75 24.91 -23.85
N GLY A 278 10.69 25.52 -23.10
CA GLY A 278 11.30 26.81 -23.43
C GLY A 278 10.75 28.01 -22.65
N SER A 279 11.30 29.21 -22.90
CA SER A 279 10.89 30.43 -22.21
C SER A 279 9.46 30.85 -22.60
N PRO A 280 8.59 31.21 -21.63
CA PRO A 280 7.27 31.74 -21.91
C PRO A 280 7.35 32.97 -22.82
N THR A 281 6.49 33.05 -23.84
CA THR A 281 6.47 34.19 -24.77
C THR A 281 5.28 35.10 -24.46
N SER A 282 5.52 36.27 -23.88
CA SER A 282 4.42 37.23 -23.65
C SER A 282 3.99 37.92 -24.95
N LEU A 283 2.77 38.43 -25.00
CA LEU A 283 2.23 39.22 -26.12
C LEU A 283 2.21 40.70 -25.76
N PRO A 284 2.35 41.62 -26.73
CA PRO A 284 2.10 43.04 -26.51
C PRO A 284 0.70 43.30 -25.91
N GLY A 285 0.55 44.33 -25.08
CA GLY A 285 -0.73 44.73 -24.48
C GLY A 285 -1.85 44.90 -25.53
N VAL A 286 -1.54 45.62 -26.62
CA VAL A 286 -2.46 45.83 -27.75
C VAL A 286 -2.93 44.52 -28.40
N ALA A 287 -2.06 43.52 -28.48
CA ALA A 287 -2.40 42.21 -29.02
C ALA A 287 -3.36 41.45 -28.09
N SER A 288 -3.36 41.74 -26.79
CA SER A 288 -4.34 41.20 -25.84
C SER A 288 -5.75 41.76 -26.09
N HIS A 289 -5.88 43.06 -26.36
CA HIS A 289 -7.16 43.64 -26.75
C HIS A 289 -7.65 43.10 -28.10
N ALA A 290 -6.74 42.87 -29.04
CA ALA A 290 -7.02 42.19 -30.30
C ALA A 290 -7.56 40.76 -30.08
N GLN A 291 -6.99 40.01 -29.13
CA GLN A 291 -7.49 38.68 -28.76
C GLN A 291 -8.92 38.74 -28.20
N THR A 292 -9.22 39.68 -27.31
CA THR A 292 -10.57 39.86 -26.77
C THR A 292 -11.57 40.21 -27.87
N ALA A 293 -11.23 41.15 -28.77
CA ALA A 293 -12.06 41.48 -29.92
C ALA A 293 -12.27 40.27 -30.84
N SER A 294 -11.19 39.54 -31.17
CA SER A 294 -11.26 38.34 -32.01
C SER A 294 -12.15 37.27 -31.41
N PHE A 295 -12.09 37.06 -30.09
CA PHE A 295 -12.94 36.12 -29.39
C PHE A 295 -14.42 36.49 -29.52
N ILE A 296 -14.79 37.74 -29.21
CA ILE A 296 -16.17 38.23 -29.29
C ILE A 296 -16.70 38.10 -30.73
N LEU A 297 -15.93 38.58 -31.72
CA LEU A 297 -16.32 38.47 -33.13
C LEU A 297 -16.48 37.01 -33.58
N SER A 298 -15.55 36.13 -33.19
CA SER A 298 -15.59 34.72 -33.60
C SER A 298 -16.73 33.96 -32.91
N ALA A 299 -17.04 34.28 -31.66
CA ALA A 299 -18.18 33.69 -30.95
C ALA A 299 -19.50 34.11 -31.61
N THR A 300 -19.67 35.40 -31.87
CA THR A 300 -20.90 35.99 -32.42
C THR A 300 -21.13 35.65 -33.90
N LEU A 301 -20.07 35.65 -34.73
CA LEU A 301 -20.18 35.50 -36.19
C LEU A 301 -19.85 34.09 -36.69
N ASN A 302 -18.99 33.35 -35.99
CA ASN A 302 -18.48 32.05 -36.44
C ASN A 302 -18.82 30.91 -35.48
N GLY A 303 -19.57 31.17 -34.39
CA GLY A 303 -19.94 30.15 -33.41
C GLY A 303 -18.74 29.59 -32.62
N ARG A 304 -17.66 30.37 -32.43
CA ARG A 304 -16.53 29.94 -31.57
C ARG A 304 -17.07 29.62 -30.17
N PRO A 305 -16.79 28.43 -29.61
CA PRO A 305 -17.31 28.05 -28.30
C PRO A 305 -16.87 29.02 -27.19
N ILE A 306 -17.81 29.40 -26.33
CA ILE A 306 -17.56 30.12 -25.08
C ILE A 306 -17.24 29.09 -24.01
N ILE A 307 -16.24 29.37 -23.16
CA ILE A 307 -15.90 28.50 -22.04
C ILE A 307 -16.99 28.63 -20.96
N LYS A 308 -17.71 27.54 -20.74
CA LYS A 308 -18.75 27.38 -19.73
C LYS A 308 -18.17 26.63 -18.54
N PHE A 309 -18.52 27.12 -17.35
CA PHE A 309 -18.13 26.50 -16.09
C PHE A 309 -19.31 25.76 -15.49
N VAL A 310 -19.06 24.55 -15.00
CA VAL A 310 -20.00 23.87 -14.11
C VAL A 310 -20.06 24.65 -12.79
N GLN A 311 -21.24 24.68 -12.16
CA GLN A 311 -21.47 25.38 -10.89
C GLN A 311 -21.70 24.38 -9.75
N GLU A 312 -21.55 24.83 -8.50
CA GLU A 312 -22.00 24.06 -7.34
C GLU A 312 -23.54 23.92 -7.35
N PRO A 313 -24.11 22.82 -6.84
CA PRO A 313 -23.45 21.69 -6.18
C PRO A 313 -22.92 20.60 -7.14
N TRP A 314 -23.08 20.78 -8.46
CA TRP A 314 -22.78 19.75 -9.45
C TRP A 314 -21.29 19.37 -9.49
N ILE A 315 -20.40 20.33 -9.28
CA ILE A 315 -18.96 20.06 -9.17
C ILE A 315 -18.68 19.09 -8.01
N SER A 316 -19.17 19.39 -6.81
CA SER A 316 -19.00 18.55 -5.64
C SER A 316 -19.57 17.14 -5.86
N LEU A 317 -20.74 17.03 -6.50
CA LEU A 317 -21.34 15.74 -6.85
C LEU A 317 -20.45 14.93 -7.82
N VAL A 318 -19.85 15.57 -8.82
CA VAL A 318 -18.95 14.92 -9.77
C VAL A 318 -17.66 14.45 -9.08
N ILE A 319 -17.08 15.24 -8.18
CA ILE A 319 -15.90 14.85 -7.39
C ILE A 319 -16.21 13.62 -6.52
N ILE A 320 -17.36 13.64 -5.84
CA ILE A 320 -17.82 12.50 -5.01
C ILE A 320 -18.03 11.26 -5.89
N LEU A 321 -18.67 11.41 -7.05
CA LEU A 321 -18.89 10.32 -8.00
C LEU A 321 -17.56 9.67 -8.45
N TRP A 322 -16.56 10.49 -8.81
CA TRP A 322 -15.23 9.99 -9.17
C TRP A 322 -14.53 9.28 -8.01
N GLY A 323 -14.68 9.78 -6.79
CA GLY A 323 -14.26 9.09 -5.58
C GLY A 323 -14.91 7.70 -5.42
N LEU A 324 -16.23 7.59 -5.64
CA LEU A 324 -16.96 6.33 -5.57
C LEU A 324 -16.52 5.34 -6.67
N ILE A 325 -16.26 5.84 -7.89
CA ILE A 325 -15.68 5.04 -8.97
C ILE A 325 -14.32 4.48 -8.54
N GLY A 326 -13.47 5.30 -7.90
CA GLY A 326 -12.18 4.86 -7.35
C GLY A 326 -12.31 3.75 -6.32
N ALA A 327 -13.27 3.85 -5.40
CA ALA A 327 -13.55 2.78 -4.42
C ALA A 327 -13.99 1.47 -5.08
N SER A 328 -14.73 1.54 -6.19
CA SER A 328 -15.21 0.35 -6.89
C SER A 328 -14.09 -0.49 -7.51
N MET A 329 -12.90 0.11 -7.74
CA MET A 329 -11.74 -0.54 -8.38
C MET A 329 -11.13 -1.67 -7.54
N LEU A 330 -11.37 -1.71 -6.22
CA LEU A 330 -10.87 -2.77 -5.33
C LEU A 330 -11.44 -4.15 -5.60
N ARG A 331 -12.54 -4.24 -6.36
CA ARG A 331 -13.16 -5.51 -6.72
C ARG A 331 -12.32 -6.30 -7.73
N PHE A 332 -11.37 -5.65 -8.38
CA PHE A 332 -10.51 -6.24 -9.40
C PHE A 332 -9.17 -6.69 -8.80
N PRO A 333 -8.55 -7.75 -9.36
CA PRO A 333 -7.21 -8.19 -8.93
C PRO A 333 -6.15 -7.12 -9.25
N LEU A 334 -5.01 -7.16 -8.56
CA LEU A 334 -4.00 -6.09 -8.57
C LEU A 334 -3.61 -5.62 -9.97
N ILE A 335 -3.28 -6.54 -10.88
CA ILE A 335 -2.85 -6.22 -12.25
C ILE A 335 -3.98 -5.53 -13.02
N ALA A 336 -5.19 -6.11 -13.01
CA ALA A 336 -6.34 -5.54 -13.69
C ALA A 336 -6.73 -4.18 -13.08
N ARG A 337 -6.64 -4.03 -11.76
CA ARG A 337 -6.90 -2.78 -11.06
C ARG A 337 -5.94 -1.69 -11.52
N THR A 338 -4.64 -1.96 -11.61
CA THR A 338 -3.66 -0.96 -12.07
C THR A 338 -3.96 -0.53 -13.50
N LEU A 339 -4.20 -1.47 -14.42
CA LEU A 339 -4.55 -1.17 -15.81
C LEU A 339 -5.85 -0.35 -15.92
N LEU A 340 -6.88 -0.71 -15.15
CA LEU A 340 -8.15 0.03 -15.12
C LEU A 340 -7.98 1.43 -14.55
N VAL A 341 -7.22 1.60 -13.45
CA VAL A 341 -6.96 2.90 -12.84
C VAL A 341 -6.24 3.82 -13.81
N SER A 342 -5.20 3.33 -14.49
CA SER A 342 -4.52 4.09 -15.54
C SER A 342 -5.46 4.43 -16.69
N GLY A 343 -6.19 3.45 -17.24
CA GLY A 343 -7.11 3.65 -18.36
C GLY A 343 -8.23 4.65 -18.06
N VAL A 344 -8.84 4.56 -16.87
CA VAL A 344 -9.90 5.47 -16.41
C VAL A 344 -9.36 6.88 -16.19
N SER A 345 -8.14 7.02 -15.64
CA SER A 345 -7.48 8.31 -15.47
C SER A 345 -7.21 8.99 -16.81
N PHE A 346 -6.67 8.25 -17.79
CA PHE A 346 -6.50 8.75 -19.15
C PHE A 346 -7.83 9.12 -19.78
N LEU A 347 -8.85 8.27 -19.65
CA LEU A 347 -10.19 8.55 -20.17
C LEU A 347 -10.76 9.85 -19.58
N LEU A 348 -10.61 10.10 -18.28
CA LEU A 348 -11.05 11.34 -17.63
C LEU A 348 -10.30 12.56 -18.22
N ILE A 349 -8.97 12.48 -18.37
CA ILE A 349 -8.16 13.58 -18.92
C ILE A 349 -8.56 13.87 -20.38
N PHE A 350 -8.59 12.86 -21.24
CA PHE A 350 -8.90 13.01 -22.66
C PHE A 350 -10.34 13.43 -22.91
N SER A 351 -11.31 12.89 -22.16
CA SER A 351 -12.71 13.30 -22.28
C SER A 351 -12.91 14.74 -21.81
N SER A 352 -12.26 15.16 -20.73
CA SER A 352 -12.30 16.55 -20.25
C SER A 352 -11.65 17.50 -21.24
N TYR A 353 -10.54 17.11 -21.87
CA TYR A 353 -9.94 17.88 -22.96
C TYR A 353 -10.89 17.99 -24.17
N GLY A 354 -11.54 16.90 -24.57
CA GLY A 354 -12.53 16.91 -25.64
C GLY A 354 -13.73 17.82 -25.34
N LEU A 355 -14.19 17.87 -24.09
CA LEU A 355 -15.24 18.78 -23.64
C LEU A 355 -14.76 20.24 -23.62
N PHE A 356 -13.51 20.49 -23.22
CA PHE A 356 -12.90 21.81 -23.27
C PHE A 356 -12.83 22.37 -24.70
N LEU A 357 -12.53 21.54 -25.69
CA LEU A 357 -12.58 21.94 -27.10
C LEU A 357 -13.99 22.36 -27.55
N LYS A 358 -15.03 21.79 -26.93
CA LYS A 358 -16.44 22.18 -27.13
C LYS A 358 -16.89 23.34 -26.24
N GLY A 359 -15.98 23.93 -25.45
CA GLY A 359 -16.28 25.06 -24.56
C GLY A 359 -16.77 24.67 -23.18
N TRP A 360 -16.56 23.44 -22.70
CA TRP A 360 -16.93 23.05 -21.33
C TRP A 360 -15.69 22.80 -20.49
N TRP A 361 -15.54 23.55 -19.39
CA TRP A 361 -14.50 23.29 -18.39
C TRP A 361 -15.03 22.38 -17.28
N LEU A 362 -14.34 21.26 -17.06
CA LEU A 362 -14.59 20.35 -15.95
C LEU A 362 -13.41 20.38 -14.96
N PRO A 363 -13.66 20.23 -13.65
CA PRO A 363 -12.60 20.22 -12.65
C PRO A 363 -11.90 18.87 -12.61
N ILE A 364 -10.74 18.78 -13.26
CA ILE A 364 -10.04 17.51 -13.50
C ILE A 364 -9.19 17.12 -12.29
N VAL A 365 -8.47 18.08 -11.71
CA VAL A 365 -7.54 17.84 -10.61
C VAL A 365 -8.26 17.26 -9.39
N PRO A 366 -9.33 17.86 -8.85
CA PRO A 366 -9.99 17.28 -7.69
C PRO A 366 -10.68 15.95 -8.03
N CYS A 367 -11.14 15.74 -9.27
CA CYS A 367 -11.71 14.45 -9.68
C CYS A 367 -10.65 13.34 -9.73
N LEU A 368 -9.49 13.61 -10.32
CA LEU A 368 -8.35 12.67 -10.35
C LEU A 368 -7.83 12.40 -8.93
N VAL A 369 -7.67 13.44 -8.10
CA VAL A 369 -7.24 13.27 -6.73
C VAL A 369 -8.25 12.42 -5.96
N ALA A 370 -9.56 12.72 -6.03
CA ALA A 370 -10.58 11.93 -5.36
C ALA A 370 -10.58 10.46 -5.84
N PHE A 371 -10.42 10.23 -7.15
CA PHE A 371 -10.35 8.88 -7.72
C PHE A 371 -9.11 8.11 -7.26
N LEU A 372 -7.91 8.67 -7.44
CA LEU A 372 -6.63 8.03 -7.18
C LEU A 372 -6.39 7.83 -5.68
N SER A 373 -6.62 8.87 -4.87
CA SER A 373 -6.40 8.80 -3.43
C SER A 373 -7.33 7.77 -2.78
N ASN A 374 -8.57 7.67 -3.24
CA ASN A 374 -9.51 6.70 -2.70
C ASN A 374 -9.14 5.26 -3.12
N CYS A 375 -8.70 5.08 -4.36
CA CYS A 375 -8.18 3.78 -4.80
C CYS A 375 -6.94 3.36 -3.99
N LEU A 376 -6.01 4.29 -3.73
CA LEU A 376 -4.79 4.03 -2.98
C LEU A 376 -5.08 3.66 -1.52
N ILE A 377 -5.79 4.53 -0.79
CA ILE A 377 -6.05 4.33 0.65
C ILE A 377 -6.80 3.01 0.88
N LEU A 378 -7.84 2.73 0.09
CA LEU A 378 -8.58 1.50 0.28
C LEU A 378 -7.78 0.25 -0.14
N SER A 379 -6.82 0.39 -1.06
CA SER A 379 -5.88 -0.69 -1.39
C SER A 379 -4.95 -1.01 -0.23
N VAL A 380 -4.45 0.01 0.48
CA VAL A 380 -3.63 -0.15 1.69
C VAL A 380 -4.45 -0.83 2.80
N VAL A 381 -5.65 -0.34 3.08
CA VAL A 381 -6.54 -0.94 4.09
C VAL A 381 -6.86 -2.41 3.77
N GLN A 382 -7.11 -2.74 2.50
CA GLN A 382 -7.35 -4.12 2.09
C GLN A 382 -6.09 -4.99 2.22
N TYR A 383 -4.91 -4.44 1.93
CA TYR A 383 -3.65 -5.13 2.11
C TYR A 383 -3.38 -5.46 3.59
N GLU A 384 -3.51 -4.48 4.48
CA GLU A 384 -3.37 -4.69 5.93
C GLU A 384 -4.35 -5.75 6.45
N LYS A 385 -5.61 -5.70 5.99
CA LYS A 385 -6.61 -6.70 6.37
C LYS A 385 -6.21 -8.10 5.90
N ASN A 386 -5.73 -8.24 4.67
CA ASN A 386 -5.26 -9.53 4.15
C ASN A 386 -4.05 -10.04 4.94
N GLN A 387 -3.12 -9.16 5.33
CA GLN A 387 -1.97 -9.53 6.16
C GLN A 387 -2.40 -10.01 7.55
N LYS A 388 -3.36 -9.32 8.20
CA LYS A 388 -3.94 -9.78 9.47
C LYS A 388 -4.62 -11.14 9.34
N GLU A 389 -5.45 -11.33 8.31
CA GLU A 389 -6.11 -12.62 8.04
C GLU A 389 -5.08 -13.75 7.76
N GLN A 390 -3.93 -13.44 7.14
CA GLN A 390 -2.84 -14.40 6.93
C GLN A 390 -2.11 -14.72 8.23
N LEU A 391 -1.78 -13.71 9.04
CA LEU A 391 -1.11 -13.88 10.33
C LEU A 391 -1.96 -14.69 11.31
N GLU A 392 -3.27 -14.43 11.37
CA GLU A 392 -4.21 -15.22 12.16
C GLU A 392 -4.24 -16.69 11.70
N LYS A 393 -4.23 -16.96 10.39
CA LYS A 393 -4.15 -18.34 9.88
C LYS A 393 -2.82 -19.02 10.22
N ILE A 394 -1.71 -18.31 10.11
CA ILE A 394 -0.38 -18.83 10.49
C ILE A 394 -0.36 -19.15 11.99
N SER A 395 -0.86 -18.25 12.84
CA SER A 395 -0.98 -18.47 14.28
C SER A 395 -1.86 -19.69 14.60
N GLN A 396 -3.00 -19.85 13.91
CA GLN A 396 -3.86 -21.04 14.06
C GLN A 396 -3.17 -22.33 13.61
N ILE A 397 -2.37 -22.29 12.54
CA ILE A 397 -1.59 -23.44 12.07
C ILE A 397 -0.49 -23.80 13.08
N ASN A 398 0.24 -22.81 13.59
CA ASN A 398 1.29 -23.02 14.59
C ASN A 398 0.74 -23.61 15.88
N ALA A 399 -0.37 -23.09 16.41
CA ALA A 399 -1.02 -23.66 17.59
C ALA A 399 -1.44 -25.12 17.37
N LYS A 400 -1.94 -25.46 16.17
CA LYS A 400 -2.27 -26.86 15.80
C LYS A 400 -1.03 -27.74 15.70
N LEU A 401 0.12 -27.20 15.27
CA LEU A 401 1.38 -27.93 15.17
C LEU A 401 1.97 -28.19 16.56
N GLU A 402 1.97 -27.20 17.45
CA GLU A 402 2.44 -27.34 18.84
C GLU A 402 1.68 -28.48 19.56
N THR A 403 0.35 -28.49 19.48
CA THR A 403 -0.46 -29.58 20.05
C THR A 403 -0.13 -30.96 19.45
N ARG A 404 0.23 -31.03 18.17
CA ARG A 404 0.61 -32.30 17.52
C ARG A 404 1.99 -32.78 17.96
N VAL A 405 2.95 -31.86 18.10
CA VAL A 405 4.32 -32.17 18.55
C VAL A 405 4.30 -32.63 20.01
N GLU A 406 3.56 -31.94 20.88
CA GLU A 406 3.42 -32.30 22.29
C GLU A 406 2.79 -33.70 22.46
N LYS A 407 1.72 -33.99 21.71
CA LYS A 407 1.12 -35.34 21.68
C LYS A 407 2.10 -36.41 21.21
N ALA A 408 2.88 -36.15 20.16
CA ALA A 408 3.84 -37.12 19.64
C ALA A 408 4.95 -37.45 20.66
N LYS A 409 5.42 -36.46 21.43
CA LYS A 409 6.39 -36.66 22.51
C LYS A 409 5.83 -37.53 23.63
N ILE A 410 4.60 -37.25 24.08
CA ILE A 410 3.90 -38.05 25.10
C ILE A 410 3.75 -39.51 24.66
N TYR A 411 3.40 -39.76 23.39
CA TYR A 411 3.27 -41.13 22.88
C TYR A 411 4.61 -41.88 22.79
N GLN A 412 5.72 -41.19 22.48
CA GLN A 412 7.06 -41.80 22.47
C GLN A 412 7.53 -42.18 23.89
N GLU A 413 7.36 -41.29 24.85
CA GLU A 413 7.70 -41.54 26.26
C GLU A 413 6.87 -42.70 26.83
N PHE A 414 5.58 -42.75 26.49
CA PHE A 414 4.69 -43.83 26.90
C PHE A 414 5.06 -45.19 26.29
N ALA A 415 5.46 -45.23 25.01
CA ALA A 415 5.93 -46.45 24.35
C ALA A 415 7.22 -47.00 24.98
N ALA A 416 8.15 -46.11 25.35
CA ALA A 416 9.37 -46.48 26.06
C ALA A 416 9.07 -47.09 27.45
N PHE A 417 8.13 -46.49 28.19
CA PHE A 417 7.65 -47.00 29.48
C PHE A 417 7.02 -48.39 29.35
N CYS A 418 6.15 -48.60 28.35
CA CYS A 418 5.54 -49.91 28.11
C CYS A 418 6.58 -50.98 27.74
N SER A 419 7.58 -50.65 26.93
CA SER A 419 8.67 -51.58 26.60
C SER A 419 9.48 -51.97 27.84
N HIS A 420 9.69 -51.05 28.78
CA HIS A 420 10.39 -51.32 30.03
C HIS A 420 9.60 -52.25 30.95
N ILE A 421 8.29 -52.01 31.13
CA ILE A 421 7.40 -52.89 31.92
C ILE A 421 7.36 -54.30 31.33
N ALA A 422 7.20 -54.41 30.00
CA ALA A 422 7.11 -55.69 29.33
C ALA A 422 8.37 -56.54 29.54
N ARG A 423 9.57 -55.95 29.49
CA ARG A 423 10.83 -56.67 29.73
C ARG A 423 10.95 -57.19 31.16
N ASN A 424 10.72 -56.34 32.16
CA ASN A 424 10.89 -56.73 33.56
C ASN A 424 9.91 -57.84 33.96
N LEU A 425 8.67 -57.79 33.44
CA LEU A 425 7.67 -58.85 33.68
C LEU A 425 8.01 -60.17 32.97
N LEU A 426 8.65 -60.09 31.78
CA LEU A 426 9.08 -61.27 31.02
C LEU A 426 10.17 -62.03 31.78
N ASP A 427 11.16 -61.31 32.30
CA ASP A 427 12.34 -61.89 32.95
C ASP A 427 11.99 -62.61 34.26
N ASP A 428 11.13 -62.01 35.09
CA ASP A 428 10.67 -62.61 36.36
C ASP A 428 9.86 -63.89 36.13
N TYR A 429 9.03 -63.91 35.08
CA TYR A 429 8.22 -65.08 34.73
C TYR A 429 9.07 -66.20 34.11
N GLN A 430 10.01 -65.84 33.23
CA GLN A 430 10.92 -66.78 32.59
C GLN A 430 11.87 -67.43 33.61
N PHE A 431 12.29 -66.70 34.64
CA PHE A 431 13.04 -67.25 35.76
C PHE A 431 12.25 -68.34 36.52
N LEU A 432 10.97 -68.11 36.82
CA LEU A 432 10.12 -69.09 37.52
C LEU A 432 9.90 -70.37 36.71
N ILE A 433 9.69 -70.25 35.39
CA ILE A 433 9.56 -71.41 34.49
C ILE A 433 10.88 -72.18 34.39
N ASN A 434 12.00 -71.48 34.18
CA ASN A 434 13.31 -72.10 34.08
C ASN A 434 13.70 -72.77 35.40
N PHE A 435 13.38 -72.17 36.55
CA PHE A 435 13.58 -72.77 37.86
C PHE A 435 12.79 -74.08 38.01
N LYS A 436 11.50 -74.10 37.64
CA LYS A 436 10.66 -75.31 37.66
C LYS A 436 11.25 -76.43 36.79
N SER A 437 11.68 -76.09 35.57
CA SER A 437 12.29 -77.03 34.61
C SER A 437 13.65 -77.57 35.08
N LEU A 438 14.50 -76.69 35.61
CA LEU A 438 15.84 -77.05 36.09
C LEU A 438 15.74 -77.95 37.34
N TYR A 439 14.83 -77.64 38.25
CA TYR A 439 14.63 -78.41 39.49
C TYR A 439 14.11 -79.83 39.20
N GLN A 440 13.20 -79.99 38.23
CA GLN A 440 12.75 -81.30 37.76
C GLN A 440 13.89 -82.14 37.16
N LYS A 441 14.78 -81.51 36.37
CA LYS A 441 15.94 -82.19 35.79
C LYS A 441 16.96 -82.59 36.87
N LEU A 442 17.21 -81.72 37.85
CA LEU A 442 18.14 -81.97 38.94
C LEU A 442 17.69 -83.15 39.80
N ILE A 443 16.41 -83.19 40.20
CA ILE A 443 15.87 -84.30 40.99
C ILE A 443 15.93 -85.62 40.22
N LYS A 444 15.61 -85.60 38.92
CA LYS A 444 15.70 -86.79 38.07
C LYS A 444 17.13 -87.30 37.94
N ALA A 445 18.12 -86.41 37.86
CA ALA A 445 19.53 -86.76 37.85
C ALA A 445 19.98 -87.36 39.20
N VAL A 446 19.59 -86.74 40.32
CA VAL A 446 19.90 -87.22 41.68
C VAL A 446 19.28 -88.60 41.94
N LEU A 447 18.03 -88.82 41.53
CA LEU A 447 17.35 -90.13 41.67
C LEU A 447 18.03 -91.23 40.86
N LEU A 448 18.51 -90.91 39.65
CA LEU A 448 19.23 -91.85 38.78
C LEU A 448 20.61 -92.22 39.38
N GLU A 449 21.31 -91.24 39.94
CA GLU A 449 22.62 -91.45 40.58
C GLU A 449 22.46 -92.23 41.89
N MET A 450 21.41 -91.95 42.67
CA MET A 450 21.06 -92.70 43.89
C MET A 450 20.66 -94.15 43.63
N GLU A 451 20.00 -94.45 42.51
CA GLU A 451 19.61 -95.82 42.13
C GLU A 451 20.83 -96.72 41.90
N THR A 452 21.95 -96.13 41.47
CA THR A 452 23.21 -96.87 41.27
C THR A 452 24.02 -97.09 42.55
N LEU A 453 23.77 -96.31 43.62
CA LEU A 453 24.56 -96.31 44.86
C LEU A 453 23.88 -97.04 46.04
N ILE A 454 22.56 -97.23 45.99
CA ILE A 454 21.77 -97.81 47.10
C ILE A 454 21.30 -99.23 46.72
N GLU A 455 21.97 -100.27 47.24
CA GLU A 455 21.61 -101.67 46.97
C GLU A 455 20.32 -102.13 47.71
N GLU A 456 19.94 -101.46 48.81
CA GLU A 456 18.76 -101.84 49.60
C GLU A 456 17.47 -101.16 49.07
N GLN A 457 16.64 -101.94 48.37
CA GLN A 457 15.46 -101.45 47.65
C GLN A 457 14.39 -100.78 48.54
N SER A 458 14.39 -101.10 49.84
CA SER A 458 13.47 -100.50 50.83
C SER A 458 13.86 -99.05 51.20
N VAL A 459 15.15 -98.73 51.17
CA VAL A 459 15.72 -97.42 51.47
C VAL A 459 15.59 -96.49 50.27
N TYR A 460 15.85 -96.99 49.06
CA TYR A 460 15.63 -96.26 47.81
C TYR A 460 14.18 -95.79 47.68
N ARG A 461 13.18 -96.68 47.87
CA ARG A 461 11.76 -96.30 47.79
C ARG A 461 11.32 -95.26 48.83
N LYS A 462 11.92 -95.24 50.03
CA LYS A 462 11.61 -94.22 51.05
C LYS A 462 12.21 -92.86 50.70
N LEU A 463 13.42 -92.84 50.16
CA LEU A 463 14.08 -91.64 49.65
C LEU A 463 13.39 -91.10 48.40
N GLU A 464 13.04 -91.96 47.44
CA GLU A 464 12.27 -91.61 46.24
C GLU A 464 10.93 -90.97 46.62
N ASN A 465 10.18 -91.58 47.54
CA ASN A 465 8.91 -91.01 48.03
C ASN A 465 9.10 -89.68 48.76
N SER A 466 10.22 -89.50 49.47
CA SER A 466 10.53 -88.26 50.19
C SER A 466 10.96 -87.15 49.21
N LEU A 467 11.77 -87.49 48.20
CA LEU A 467 12.15 -86.60 47.11
C LEU A 467 10.95 -86.25 46.22
N SER A 468 10.03 -87.18 45.95
CA SER A 468 8.81 -86.90 45.21
C SER A 468 7.86 -86.00 46.00
N LEU A 469 7.77 -86.16 47.33
CA LEU A 469 7.03 -85.25 48.21
C LEU A 469 7.65 -83.85 48.23
N VAL A 470 8.98 -83.74 48.36
CA VAL A 470 9.69 -82.45 48.29
C VAL A 470 9.52 -81.81 46.92
N GLN A 471 9.67 -82.58 45.83
CA GLN A 471 9.44 -82.14 44.46
C GLN A 471 8.01 -81.62 44.28
N GLN A 472 7.02 -82.33 44.81
CA GLN A 472 5.61 -81.94 44.70
C GLN A 472 5.31 -80.68 45.51
N VAL A 473 5.88 -80.53 46.70
CA VAL A 473 5.75 -79.30 47.52
C VAL A 473 6.43 -78.11 46.82
N THR A 474 7.66 -78.26 46.32
CA THR A 474 8.39 -77.16 45.66
C THR A 474 7.76 -76.78 44.31
N ILE A 475 7.23 -77.75 43.56
CA ILE A 475 6.48 -77.47 42.32
C ILE A 475 5.15 -76.77 42.63
N ASN A 476 4.43 -77.20 43.66
CA ASN A 476 3.18 -76.56 44.07
C ASN A 476 3.42 -75.13 44.58
N GLU A 477 4.51 -74.88 45.33
CA GLU A 477 4.89 -73.53 45.74
C GLU A 477 5.27 -72.64 44.55
N ALA A 478 5.95 -73.20 43.53
CA ALA A 478 6.24 -72.48 42.30
C ALA A 478 4.96 -72.16 41.52
N ASP A 479 4.01 -73.09 41.44
CA ASP A 479 2.71 -72.89 40.79
C ASP A 479 1.81 -71.92 41.57
N GLU A 480 1.85 -71.91 42.90
CA GLU A 480 1.20 -70.88 43.72
C GLU A 480 1.83 -69.50 43.50
N LYS A 481 3.16 -69.40 43.42
CA LYS A 481 3.84 -68.12 43.13
C LYS A 481 3.52 -67.62 41.72
N ILE A 482 3.42 -68.51 40.73
CA ILE A 482 2.98 -68.19 39.37
C ILE A 482 1.52 -67.71 39.39
N LYS A 483 0.62 -68.38 40.13
CA LYS A 483 -0.78 -67.95 40.31
C LYS A 483 -0.90 -66.62 41.06
N MET A 484 -0.10 -66.40 42.10
CA MET A 484 -0.03 -65.13 42.83
C MET A 484 0.49 -64.00 41.94
N PHE A 485 1.49 -64.28 41.10
CA PHE A 485 1.99 -63.32 40.12
C PHE A 485 0.93 -62.98 39.07
N GLY A 486 0.20 -63.97 38.57
CA GLY A 486 -0.98 -63.76 37.71
C GLY A 486 -2.08 -62.94 38.39
N ALA A 487 -2.36 -63.20 39.67
CA ALA A 487 -3.32 -62.43 40.46
C ALA A 487 -2.86 -60.98 40.71
N PHE A 488 -1.57 -60.78 40.98
CA PHE A 488 -0.95 -59.45 41.11
C PHE A 488 -1.04 -58.66 39.80
N LEU A 489 -0.81 -59.31 38.65
CA LEU A 489 -0.98 -58.71 37.34
C LEU A 489 -2.44 -58.28 37.09
N SER A 490 -3.43 -59.11 37.41
CA SER A 490 -4.85 -58.75 37.25
C SER A 490 -5.30 -57.59 38.15
N ARG A 491 -4.74 -57.49 39.37
CA ARG A 491 -5.02 -56.38 40.28
C ARG A 491 -4.37 -55.07 39.84
N SER A 492 -3.22 -55.18 39.19
CA SER A 492 -2.44 -54.03 38.74
C SER A 492 -2.89 -53.52 37.35
N LEU A 493 -3.54 -54.39 36.56
CA LEU A 493 -4.06 -54.10 35.21
C LEU A 493 -5.56 -54.48 35.13
N PRO A 494 -6.49 -53.53 35.36
CA PRO A 494 -7.93 -53.83 35.40
C PRO A 494 -8.46 -54.25 34.02
N GLY A 495 -9.13 -55.40 33.94
CA GLY A 495 -9.81 -55.92 32.73
C GLY A 495 -9.34 -57.27 32.19
N MET A 496 -8.30 -57.89 32.76
CA MET A 496 -7.88 -59.26 32.42
C MET A 496 -8.67 -60.31 33.21
N ASP A 497 -9.45 -61.15 32.52
CA ASP A 497 -10.16 -62.29 33.11
C ASP A 497 -9.24 -63.53 33.18
N ILE A 498 -8.90 -63.95 34.41
CA ILE A 498 -7.92 -65.02 34.68
C ILE A 498 -8.47 -66.40 34.27
N ASP A 499 -9.79 -66.61 34.29
CA ASP A 499 -10.39 -67.93 33.99
C ASP A 499 -10.33 -68.28 32.49
N SER A 500 -9.92 -67.35 31.62
CA SER A 500 -9.65 -67.60 30.20
C SER A 500 -8.27 -68.20 29.92
N PHE A 501 -7.37 -68.26 30.91
CA PHE A 501 -6.10 -68.97 30.80
C PHE A 501 -6.30 -70.47 31.02
N ASP A 502 -6.97 -71.12 30.07
CA ASP A 502 -6.96 -72.56 29.93
C ASP A 502 -5.60 -73.02 29.34
N LEU A 503 -4.63 -73.27 30.22
CA LEU A 503 -3.33 -73.84 29.84
C LEU A 503 -3.43 -75.32 29.41
N GLU A 504 -4.57 -75.99 29.61
CA GLU A 504 -4.81 -77.36 29.10
C GLU A 504 -5.45 -77.36 27.70
N GLY A 505 -6.10 -76.25 27.30
CA GLY A 505 -6.73 -76.06 25.98
C GLY A 505 -5.83 -75.47 24.89
N LEU A 506 -4.64 -74.95 25.22
CA LEU A 506 -3.64 -74.51 24.23
C LEU A 506 -3.03 -75.75 23.57
N ASN A 507 -3.67 -76.21 22.49
CA ASN A 507 -3.16 -77.23 21.61
C ASN A 507 -1.88 -76.71 20.92
N VAL A 508 -0.75 -76.74 21.64
CA VAL A 508 0.61 -76.48 21.13
C VAL A 508 1.00 -77.66 20.24
N THR A 509 0.28 -77.81 19.14
CA THR A 509 0.64 -78.73 18.07
C THR A 509 1.74 -78.07 17.27
N LYS A 510 2.97 -78.58 17.48
CA LYS A 510 4.11 -78.56 16.55
C LYS A 510 4.12 -77.37 15.57
N SER A 511 4.30 -76.16 16.08
CA SER A 511 5.04 -75.12 15.36
C SER A 511 5.73 -74.22 16.37
N GLN A 512 6.99 -73.89 16.10
CA GLN A 512 7.92 -73.22 16.99
C GLN A 512 7.45 -71.79 17.32
N ARG A 513 6.64 -71.61 18.35
CA ARG A 513 6.53 -70.33 19.05
C ARG A 513 6.91 -70.49 20.51
N THR A 514 7.98 -69.83 20.92
CA THR A 514 8.35 -69.71 22.34
C THR A 514 7.40 -68.76 23.04
N LEU A 515 7.25 -68.87 24.37
CA LEU A 515 6.39 -67.99 25.16
C LEU A 515 6.79 -66.50 24.98
N ASP A 516 8.07 -66.24 24.71
CA ASP A 516 8.64 -64.94 24.33
C ASP A 516 7.97 -64.30 23.09
N GLN A 517 7.35 -65.11 22.22
CA GLN A 517 6.65 -64.65 21.03
C GLN A 517 5.15 -64.37 21.28
N LEU A 518 4.55 -64.96 22.33
CA LEU A 518 3.13 -64.83 22.65
C LEU A 518 2.85 -63.68 23.63
N ILE A 519 3.77 -63.42 24.56
CA ILE A 519 3.58 -62.38 25.59
C ILE A 519 3.56 -60.96 25.01
N PRO A 520 4.39 -60.57 24.03
CA PRO A 520 4.25 -59.28 23.36
C PRO A 520 2.86 -59.11 22.73
N GLU A 521 2.27 -60.15 22.12
CA GLU A 521 0.91 -60.06 21.56
C GLU A 521 -0.17 -59.87 22.63
N ILE A 522 -0.06 -60.53 23.79
CA ILE A 522 -1.07 -60.48 24.87
C ILE A 522 -0.95 -59.19 25.69
N VAL A 523 0.28 -58.79 26.07
CA VAL A 523 0.53 -57.58 26.87
C VAL A 523 0.35 -56.33 26.01
N VAL A 524 0.86 -56.31 24.78
CA VAL A 524 0.64 -55.18 23.86
C VAL A 524 -0.81 -55.15 23.38
N GLY A 525 -1.46 -56.30 23.16
CA GLY A 525 -2.86 -56.37 22.76
C GLY A 525 -3.83 -55.79 23.80
N ASN A 526 -3.67 -56.18 25.08
CA ASN A 526 -4.56 -55.71 26.15
C ASN A 526 -4.25 -54.28 26.59
N LEU A 527 -2.97 -53.87 26.65
CA LEU A 527 -2.62 -52.46 26.89
C LEU A 527 -3.13 -51.57 25.75
N ARG A 528 -3.05 -52.04 24.49
CA ARG A 528 -3.59 -51.32 23.32
C ARG A 528 -5.09 -51.09 23.42
N GLN A 529 -5.85 -52.08 23.87
CA GLN A 529 -7.30 -51.97 24.02
C GLN A 529 -7.67 -50.97 25.13
N ILE A 530 -7.02 -51.06 26.29
CA ILE A 530 -7.21 -50.13 27.42
C ILE A 530 -6.92 -48.69 27.00
N PHE A 531 -5.89 -48.46 26.18
CA PHE A 531 -5.54 -47.11 25.70
C PHE A 531 -6.48 -46.57 24.61
N TYR A 532 -6.98 -47.44 23.73
CA TYR A 532 -8.05 -47.06 22.80
C TYR A 532 -9.31 -46.65 23.58
N ASP A 533 -9.68 -47.42 24.60
CA ASP A 533 -10.89 -47.18 25.39
C ASP A 533 -10.79 -45.96 26.32
N LEU A 534 -9.60 -45.64 26.84
CA LEU A 534 -9.38 -44.50 27.73
C LEU A 534 -9.01 -43.19 27.00
N TYR A 535 -8.35 -43.27 25.84
CA TYR A 535 -7.71 -42.12 25.19
C TYR A 535 -7.92 -42.03 23.66
N ASP A 536 -8.74 -42.92 23.06
CA ASP A 536 -9.12 -42.93 21.63
C ASP A 536 -7.90 -42.98 20.67
N TRP A 537 -6.91 -43.82 21.02
CA TRP A 537 -5.62 -43.96 20.34
C TRP A 537 -5.51 -45.27 19.54
N ASP A 538 -5.46 -45.21 18.19
CA ASP A 538 -5.22 -46.38 17.32
C ASP A 538 -3.76 -46.45 16.85
N SER A 539 -3.04 -47.47 17.33
CA SER A 539 -1.59 -47.65 17.18
C SER A 539 -1.14 -48.38 15.90
N LYS A 540 -2.00 -48.57 14.88
CA LYS A 540 -1.64 -49.33 13.67
C LYS A 540 -0.43 -48.81 12.86
N THR A 541 0.08 -47.59 13.09
CA THR A 541 1.04 -46.97 12.15
C THR A 541 2.44 -46.64 12.67
N GLN A 542 2.80 -46.85 13.95
CA GLN A 542 4.09 -46.30 14.46
C GLN A 542 4.95 -47.15 15.43
N CYS A 543 4.63 -48.40 15.73
CA CYS A 543 5.50 -49.22 16.59
C CYS A 543 6.04 -50.47 15.85
N TYR A 544 7.35 -50.50 15.59
CA TYR A 544 8.10 -51.72 15.28
C TYR A 544 9.03 -52.03 16.47
N PHE A 545 8.92 -53.23 17.03
CA PHE A 545 9.79 -53.71 18.10
C PHE A 545 10.88 -54.62 17.53
N GLN A 546 12.13 -54.37 17.89
CA GLN A 546 13.26 -55.25 17.57
C GLN A 546 14.01 -55.52 18.89
N LEU A 547 14.10 -56.80 19.27
CA LEU A 547 14.77 -57.28 20.48
C LEU A 547 16.17 -57.75 20.10
N ASP A 548 17.20 -57.05 20.57
CA ASP A 548 18.58 -57.56 20.57
C ASP A 548 19.02 -57.83 22.01
N ASN A 549 19.57 -59.03 22.21
CA ASN A 549 19.99 -59.61 23.48
C ASN A 549 21.02 -58.73 24.19
N TRP A 550 20.83 -58.40 25.47
CA TRP A 550 21.86 -58.19 26.50
C TRP A 550 21.25 -58.23 27.91
N SER A 551 21.99 -58.73 28.91
CA SER A 551 21.51 -58.98 30.28
C SER A 551 22.47 -58.42 31.33
N ILE A 552 21.98 -57.62 32.29
CA ILE A 552 22.67 -57.35 33.57
C ILE A 552 21.61 -57.14 34.67
N SER A 553 21.76 -57.80 35.84
CA SER A 553 20.88 -57.68 37.02
C SER A 553 21.57 -56.93 38.17
N LEU A 554 20.90 -55.94 38.76
CA LEU A 554 21.33 -55.29 40.01
C LEU A 554 20.11 -54.77 40.80
N ASP A 555 20.21 -54.81 42.13
CA ASP A 555 19.12 -54.53 43.09
C ASP A 555 18.59 -53.09 42.97
N SER A 556 17.35 -52.99 42.50
CA SER A 556 16.90 -51.90 41.64
C SER A 556 16.28 -50.71 42.38
N LYS A 557 15.88 -50.82 43.66
CA LYS A 557 15.14 -49.73 44.33
C LYS A 557 16.01 -48.61 44.92
N LEU A 558 17.18 -48.94 45.47
CA LEU A 558 18.10 -47.93 46.02
C LEU A 558 18.90 -47.27 44.90
N LEU A 559 19.35 -48.08 43.93
CA LEU A 559 20.09 -47.63 42.76
C LEU A 559 19.23 -46.73 41.86
N LEU A 560 17.96 -47.07 41.57
CA LEU A 560 17.08 -46.17 40.79
C LEU A 560 16.75 -44.88 41.52
N LYS A 561 16.49 -44.89 42.84
CA LYS A 561 16.22 -43.64 43.58
C LYS A 561 17.45 -42.73 43.62
N PHE A 562 18.64 -43.31 43.74
CA PHE A 562 19.90 -42.56 43.77
C PHE A 562 20.29 -42.06 42.36
N LEU A 563 20.14 -42.91 41.34
CA LEU A 563 20.34 -42.55 39.92
C LEU A 563 19.33 -41.48 39.47
N HIS A 564 18.06 -41.57 39.85
CA HIS A 564 17.06 -40.58 39.49
C HIS A 564 17.39 -39.22 40.10
N LYS A 565 17.82 -39.18 41.37
CA LYS A 565 18.17 -37.92 42.04
C LYS A 565 19.49 -37.32 41.53
N MET A 566 20.49 -38.16 41.23
CA MET A 566 21.73 -37.70 40.59
C MET A 566 21.52 -37.25 39.14
N ILE A 567 20.69 -37.96 38.37
CA ILE A 567 20.38 -37.60 36.98
C ILE A 567 19.56 -36.31 36.96
N ASP A 568 18.60 -36.14 37.87
CA ASP A 568 17.87 -34.87 38.03
C ASP A 568 18.84 -33.72 38.35
N GLU A 569 19.73 -33.86 39.34
CA GLU A 569 20.69 -32.80 39.70
C GLU A 569 21.74 -32.54 38.59
N VAL A 570 22.17 -33.57 37.85
CA VAL A 570 23.09 -33.42 36.70
C VAL A 570 22.40 -32.79 35.50
N LEU A 571 21.12 -33.09 35.27
CA LEU A 571 20.32 -32.48 34.20
C LEU A 571 19.91 -31.04 34.54
N ASP A 572 19.65 -30.71 35.81
CA ASP A 572 19.37 -29.33 36.26
C ASP A 572 20.61 -28.41 36.13
N ILE A 573 21.81 -28.99 36.23
CA ILE A 573 23.09 -28.33 35.96
C ILE A 573 23.36 -28.25 34.44
N ALA A 574 22.98 -29.28 33.67
CA ALA A 574 23.12 -29.31 32.20
C ALA A 574 22.10 -28.43 31.46
N ASP A 575 20.93 -28.17 32.03
CA ASP A 575 19.94 -27.24 31.46
C ASP A 575 20.39 -25.76 31.62
N ASN A 576 21.29 -25.47 32.56
CA ASN A 576 21.86 -24.13 32.76
C ASN A 576 23.19 -23.89 32.01
N SER A 577 23.75 -24.90 31.35
CA SER A 577 25.00 -24.78 30.56
C SER A 577 24.78 -25.51 29.23
N GLU A 578 24.76 -24.80 28.10
CA GLU A 578 24.46 -25.31 26.74
C GLU A 578 25.39 -26.46 26.25
N ALA A 579 25.37 -27.62 26.90
CA ALA A 579 26.33 -28.70 26.72
C ALA A 579 25.75 -30.09 27.06
N SER A 580 24.46 -30.29 26.77
CA SER A 580 23.77 -31.59 26.92
C SER A 580 24.36 -32.74 26.06
N GLU A 581 25.28 -32.46 25.14
CA GLU A 581 25.91 -33.47 24.27
C GLU A 581 27.19 -34.13 24.83
N LYS A 582 27.70 -33.73 26.01
CA LYS A 582 29.01 -34.21 26.51
C LYS A 582 28.98 -35.09 27.78
N VAL A 583 27.82 -35.64 28.15
CA VAL A 583 27.73 -36.62 29.24
C VAL A 583 27.83 -38.04 28.65
N LYS A 584 28.88 -38.79 29.01
CA LYS A 584 28.99 -40.23 28.70
C LYS A 584 29.06 -41.03 29.99
N ILE A 585 28.08 -41.92 30.17
CA ILE A 585 27.99 -42.82 31.33
C ILE A 585 28.46 -44.20 30.90
N PHE A 586 29.48 -44.73 31.57
CA PHE A 586 30.01 -46.07 31.34
C PHE A 586 29.81 -46.94 32.58
N PHE A 587 29.38 -48.18 32.36
CA PHE A 587 29.27 -49.19 33.41
C PHE A 587 30.36 -50.24 33.20
N GLN A 588 31.24 -50.43 34.17
CA GLN A 588 32.33 -51.41 34.05
C GLN A 588 32.44 -52.22 35.34
N SER A 589 32.25 -53.54 35.24
CA SER A 589 32.49 -54.44 36.38
C SER A 589 33.94 -54.94 36.35
N SER A 590 34.69 -54.75 37.44
CA SER A 590 36.04 -55.29 37.57
C SER A 590 36.08 -56.31 38.70
N GLU A 591 36.22 -57.60 38.37
CA GLU A 591 36.54 -58.63 39.36
C GLU A 591 38.04 -58.60 39.66
N LYS A 592 38.43 -57.75 40.61
CA LYS A 592 39.69 -57.92 41.34
C LYS A 592 39.39 -57.84 42.84
N ASP A 593 39.62 -58.98 43.49
CA ASP A 593 39.52 -59.27 44.93
C ASP A 593 38.12 -59.29 45.57
N ALA A 594 37.65 -60.52 45.84
CA ALA A 594 36.70 -61.05 46.84
C ALA A 594 35.41 -60.30 47.25
N ASN A 595 35.20 -59.03 46.90
CA ASN A 595 33.92 -58.35 46.91
C ASN A 595 33.67 -57.84 45.48
N LYS A 596 32.51 -58.17 44.89
CA LYS A 596 32.10 -57.62 43.60
C LYS A 596 31.86 -56.12 43.77
N MET A 597 32.86 -55.31 43.48
CA MET A 597 32.72 -53.86 43.47
C MET A 597 32.18 -53.44 42.09
N PHE A 598 31.12 -52.64 42.07
CA PHE A 598 30.61 -52.04 40.84
C PHE A 598 31.22 -50.64 40.69
N GLU A 599 31.99 -50.44 39.63
CA GLU A 599 32.56 -49.13 39.32
C GLU A 599 31.65 -48.44 38.30
N ILE A 600 30.97 -47.37 38.72
CA ILE A 600 30.24 -46.49 37.80
C ILE A 600 31.18 -45.32 37.49
N GLN A 601 31.63 -45.23 36.23
CA GLN A 601 32.43 -44.11 35.75
C GLN A 601 31.57 -43.13 34.95
N ILE A 602 31.34 -41.95 35.53
CA ILE A 602 30.69 -40.84 34.84
C ILE A 602 31.79 -39.92 34.34
N THR A 603 31.87 -39.76 33.02
CA THR A 603 32.88 -38.92 32.39
C THR A 603 32.22 -37.63 31.93
N TYR A 604 32.61 -36.51 32.54
CA TYR A 604 32.11 -35.18 32.21
C TYR A 604 33.29 -34.26 31.88
N SER A 605 33.23 -33.59 30.72
CA SER A 605 34.19 -32.56 30.33
C SER A 605 33.59 -31.19 30.66
N TYR A 606 34.12 -30.56 31.70
CA TYR A 606 33.74 -29.22 32.14
C TYR A 606 34.86 -28.20 31.85
N THR A 607 34.57 -26.92 32.03
CA THR A 607 35.62 -25.88 32.16
C THR A 607 35.94 -25.58 33.63
N PRO A 608 37.18 -25.26 34.03
CA PRO A 608 37.66 -25.35 35.42
C PRO A 608 36.90 -24.57 36.50
N GLN A 609 35.99 -23.67 36.11
CA GLN A 609 35.19 -22.85 37.03
C GLN A 609 33.97 -23.58 37.60
N GLU A 610 33.61 -24.76 37.07
CA GLU A 610 32.39 -25.52 37.43
C GLU A 610 32.61 -26.52 38.59
N ILE A 611 33.84 -26.71 39.06
CA ILE A 611 34.21 -27.77 40.03
C ILE A 611 33.76 -27.44 41.47
N THR A 612 33.77 -26.16 41.84
CA THR A 612 33.70 -25.75 43.27
C THR A 612 32.33 -26.03 43.90
N ALA A 613 31.26 -26.13 43.10
CA ALA A 613 29.92 -26.48 43.59
C ALA A 613 29.80 -27.98 43.96
N LEU A 614 30.67 -28.82 43.42
CA LEU A 614 30.59 -30.27 43.49
C LEU A 614 31.43 -30.87 44.64
N GLU A 615 32.46 -30.16 45.13
CA GLU A 615 33.37 -30.65 46.18
C GLU A 615 32.69 -30.93 47.53
N TRP A 616 31.62 -30.19 47.87
CA TRP A 616 30.86 -30.43 49.10
C TRP A 616 30.06 -31.75 49.04
N THR A 617 29.49 -32.06 47.87
CA THR A 617 28.69 -33.27 47.64
C THR A 617 29.59 -34.50 47.51
N ILE A 618 30.77 -34.38 46.88
CA ILE A 618 31.77 -35.45 46.75
C ILE A 618 32.20 -36.00 48.13
N ASN A 619 32.47 -35.11 49.08
CA ASN A 619 33.05 -35.49 50.37
C ASN A 619 32.08 -36.27 51.27
N ASN A 620 30.76 -36.12 51.08
CA ASN A 620 29.76 -36.84 51.87
C ASN A 620 29.56 -38.31 51.46
N TYR A 621 29.99 -38.71 50.26
CA TYR A 621 29.68 -40.04 49.69
C TYR A 621 30.90 -40.90 49.33
N GLN A 622 32.09 -40.56 49.83
CA GLN A 622 33.35 -41.31 49.62
C GLN A 622 33.71 -41.59 48.15
N ILE A 623 33.44 -40.64 47.25
CA ILE A 623 33.68 -40.80 45.81
C ILE A 623 35.16 -40.49 45.48
N LYS A 624 35.82 -41.31 44.65
CA LYS A 624 37.18 -41.02 44.14
C LYS A 624 37.09 -40.27 42.82
N VAL A 625 37.56 -39.03 42.81
CA VAL A 625 37.57 -38.19 41.60
C VAL A 625 38.98 -38.19 41.01
N LYS A 626 39.10 -38.45 39.71
CA LYS A 626 40.37 -38.35 38.98
C LYS A 626 40.23 -37.36 37.84
N THR A 627 40.86 -36.20 38.00
CA THR A 627 40.85 -35.13 37.01
C THR A 627 42.04 -35.30 36.06
N LEU A 628 41.77 -35.41 34.76
CA LEU A 628 42.76 -35.28 33.70
C LEU A 628 42.43 -34.03 32.88
N GLU A 629 43.41 -33.41 32.24
CA GLU A 629 43.46 -31.97 31.92
C GLU A 629 42.23 -31.32 31.24
N GLU A 630 41.30 -32.08 30.63
CA GLU A 630 40.00 -31.56 30.14
C GLU A 630 38.79 -32.51 30.40
N VAL A 631 38.95 -33.51 31.25
CA VAL A 631 37.95 -34.52 31.54
C VAL A 631 38.05 -34.94 33.01
N THR A 632 36.97 -34.78 33.77
CA THR A 632 36.91 -35.38 35.10
C THR A 632 36.16 -36.67 35.05
N ILE A 633 36.84 -37.72 35.48
CA ILE A 633 36.29 -39.05 35.59
C ILE A 633 35.91 -39.24 37.05
N TRP A 634 34.61 -39.37 37.26
CA TRP A 634 34.02 -39.66 38.55
C TRP A 634 33.94 -41.16 38.68
N THR A 635 34.78 -41.72 39.56
CA THR A 635 34.79 -43.15 39.85
C THR A 635 34.08 -43.36 41.18
N ILE A 636 32.86 -43.88 41.11
CA ILE A 636 32.15 -44.35 42.30
C ILE A 636 32.36 -45.85 42.39
N ILE A 637 32.98 -46.29 43.48
CA ILE A 637 33.22 -47.71 43.76
C ILE A 637 32.17 -48.13 44.79
N ILE A 638 31.19 -48.94 44.38
CA ILE A 638 30.10 -49.47 45.24
C ILE A 638 30.41 -50.90 45.64
#